data_AF-A0A9Q1MUU7-F1
#
_entry.id   AF-A0A9Q1MUU7-F1
#
_cell.length_a   1.000
_cell.length_b   1.000
_cell.length_c   1.000
_cell.angle_alpha   90.00
_cell.angle_beta   90.00
_cell.angle_gamma   90.00
#
_symmetry.space_group_name_H-M   'P 1'
#
loop_
_entity.id
_entity.type
_entity.pdbx_description
1 polymer ?
#
loop_
_entity_poly.entity_id
_entity_poly.type
_entity_poly.pdbx_seq_one_letter_code
_entity_poly.pdbx_strand_id
1 'polypeptide(L)'
;MVTLFSTHCSSSSGAVASNSSIGFYNYHNNLAISSRKFGSQKISLQINRTSICNAVRMQDGAVAAPPSKIENETPLKKLKDGILSVTPPKEQKDTFDFDNNKDKSTVSITVVGASGDLAKKKIFPALFALYYEGCLPEHFTIFGYARSKMTDAELRNMVSKTLTCRIDKRENCGEKMEQFLERCFYHSGQYDSQENFAELDKKLKEHEAGRFSNRLFYLSIPPNIFINAVRCASLSASSAYGWTRVIVEKPFGRDSESSAALTGALKQYLKEDQIFRIDHYLGKELVENLSVLRFSNLIFEPLWSRQYIRNVQFIFSEDFGTEGRGGYFDHYGIIRDIMQNHLLQILALFAMETPVSLDAEDIRNEKVKVLRSMRPLQLDDVVVGQYKSHTKGGTTYPGYTDDKTVPKDSLTPTFAAAALFIDNARWDGVPFLMKAGKALHTRSAEIRVQFRHVPGNLYNKNFGSDLDQATNELVIRVQPDEAIYLKINNKVPGLGIRLDASNLNLLYSARYSKEIPDAYERLLLDAIEGERRLFIRSDELDAAWSLFTPVLKELEQKKIVPEKYPYGSRGPIGAHYLAARYKGEITTLSETSDWVTLKKSSEHSSDSTVQVRVGACKNVKPTGSGTSSDNSKGGLDTSCASGMTQLDLVSSNRFAVLEDPEQEEAKMPDLDTAEPKEIAQDECLGNKAEEGVVKERTLEESDLAHRSEDLEERVNYGSD
;
A
#
# COMPACT_ATOMS: atom_id res chain seq x y z
N MET A 1 -66.25 21.52 8.44
CA MET A 1 -66.92 22.77 8.00
C MET A 1 -65.89 23.54 7.15
N VAL A 2 -66.14 23.99 5.92
CA VAL A 2 -67.23 24.88 5.43
C VAL A 2 -67.00 26.29 6.01
N THR A 3 -66.68 27.37 5.26
CA THR A 3 -66.57 27.63 3.78
C THR A 3 -65.67 28.86 3.52
N LEU A 4 -64.78 28.88 2.50
CA LEU A 4 -64.86 29.50 1.14
C LEU A 4 -64.75 31.04 0.98
N PHE A 5 -64.36 31.45 -0.25
CA PHE A 5 -64.09 32.81 -0.81
C PHE A 5 -62.73 33.44 -0.44
N SER A 6 -61.78 33.74 -1.35
CA SER A 6 -61.73 34.02 -2.81
C SER A 6 -62.28 35.41 -3.20
N THR A 7 -61.47 36.34 -3.70
CA THR A 7 -60.97 36.47 -5.11
C THR A 7 -59.94 37.65 -5.20
N HIS A 8 -59.24 38.04 -6.29
CA HIS A 8 -59.31 37.75 -7.74
C HIS A 8 -57.97 38.07 -8.47
N CYS A 9 -57.64 37.32 -9.55
CA CYS A 9 -56.99 37.72 -10.84
C CYS A 9 -55.65 38.52 -10.90
N SER A 10 -54.84 38.48 -11.98
CA SER A 10 -54.93 37.89 -13.34
C SER A 10 -53.61 37.15 -13.69
N SER A 11 -53.57 35.96 -14.31
CA SER A 11 -53.81 35.62 -15.75
C SER A 11 -52.71 36.17 -16.70
N SER A 12 -52.31 35.54 -17.81
CA SER A 12 -52.66 34.28 -18.55
C SER A 12 -51.72 34.19 -19.79
N SER A 13 -51.40 33.09 -20.49
CA SER A 13 -51.54 31.60 -20.44
C SER A 13 -50.60 31.04 -21.56
N GLY A 14 -50.39 29.75 -21.88
CA GLY A 14 -50.91 28.43 -21.47
C GLY A 14 -50.00 27.30 -22.04
N ALA A 15 -50.04 26.05 -21.56
CA ALA A 15 -50.96 24.94 -21.95
C ALA A 15 -50.63 24.32 -23.34
N VAL A 16 -50.69 23.01 -23.64
CA VAL A 16 -51.26 21.76 -23.04
C VAL A 16 -50.23 20.61 -23.25
N ALA A 17 -49.95 19.58 -22.44
CA ALA A 17 -50.61 18.82 -21.34
C ALA A 17 -51.31 17.48 -21.75
N SER A 18 -51.80 16.70 -20.77
CA SER A 18 -52.41 15.33 -20.84
C SER A 18 -51.41 14.12 -20.92
N ASN A 19 -51.63 12.96 -20.26
CA ASN A 19 -52.61 12.63 -19.19
C ASN A 19 -52.26 11.37 -18.34
N SER A 20 -52.61 11.42 -17.03
CA SER A 20 -53.23 10.40 -16.12
C SER A 20 -53.15 8.86 -16.37
N SER A 21 -53.20 7.95 -15.37
CA SER A 21 -53.17 8.00 -13.88
C SER A 21 -53.21 6.58 -13.24
N ILE A 22 -52.66 6.44 -12.02
CA ILE A 22 -53.08 5.59 -10.87
C ILE A 22 -53.29 4.06 -11.04
N GLY A 23 -52.70 3.26 -10.12
CA GLY A 23 -53.14 1.89 -9.82
C GLY A 23 -52.36 1.20 -8.69
N PHE A 24 -52.98 1.03 -7.51
CA PHE A 24 -52.45 0.23 -6.38
C PHE A 24 -53.30 -1.03 -6.20
N TYR A 25 -52.68 -2.21 -6.11
CA TYR A 25 -53.32 -3.42 -5.57
C TYR A 25 -52.31 -4.32 -4.86
N ASN A 26 -52.66 -4.78 -3.65
CA ASN A 26 -51.97 -5.84 -2.93
C ASN A 26 -52.61 -7.19 -3.26
N TYR A 27 -51.80 -8.25 -3.35
CA TYR A 27 -52.28 -9.62 -3.17
C TYR A 27 -51.23 -10.47 -2.44
N HIS A 28 -51.63 -11.08 -1.32
CA HIS A 28 -50.88 -12.16 -0.70
C HIS A 28 -50.99 -13.43 -1.55
N ASN A 29 -49.97 -14.28 -1.53
CA ASN A 29 -50.15 -15.70 -1.72
C ASN A 29 -49.15 -16.50 -0.88
N ASN A 30 -49.64 -17.47 -0.11
CA ASN A 30 -48.83 -18.41 0.66
C ASN A 30 -48.51 -19.64 -0.21
N LEU A 31 -47.27 -20.09 -0.20
CA LEU A 31 -46.90 -21.41 -0.74
C LEU A 31 -45.88 -22.09 0.17
N ALA A 32 -46.38 -22.97 1.05
CA ALA A 32 -45.54 -23.87 1.84
C ALA A 32 -45.24 -25.13 1.03
N ILE A 33 -43.97 -25.55 0.97
CA ILE A 33 -43.55 -26.81 0.34
C ILE A 33 -42.74 -27.63 1.34
N SER A 34 -42.98 -28.95 1.33
CA SER A 34 -42.57 -29.90 2.37
C SER A 34 -41.12 -30.34 2.25
N SER A 35 -40.45 -30.51 3.39
CA SER A 35 -39.15 -31.17 3.49
C SER A 35 -39.24 -32.66 3.15
N ARG A 36 -38.47 -33.14 2.17
CA ARG A 36 -38.21 -34.57 1.96
C ARG A 36 -36.71 -34.87 1.98
N LYS A 37 -36.31 -35.82 2.82
CA LYS A 37 -34.97 -36.43 2.79
C LYS A 37 -34.87 -37.36 1.58
N PHE A 38 -33.72 -37.37 0.91
CA PHE A 38 -33.27 -38.50 0.10
C PHE A 38 -31.81 -38.84 0.43
N GLY A 39 -31.44 -40.10 0.25
CA GLY A 39 -30.22 -40.69 0.82
C GLY A 39 -28.97 -40.55 -0.05
N SER A 40 -27.81 -40.76 0.57
CA SER A 40 -26.51 -40.82 -0.09
C SER A 40 -26.37 -42.10 -0.92
N GLN A 41 -26.08 -41.97 -2.21
CA GLN A 41 -25.43 -43.00 -3.02
C GLN A 41 -24.11 -42.46 -3.59
N LYS A 42 -23.04 -43.25 -3.50
CA LYS A 42 -21.77 -42.97 -4.16
C LYS A 42 -21.90 -43.27 -5.64
N ILE A 43 -21.58 -42.30 -6.50
CA ILE A 43 -21.23 -42.55 -7.91
C ILE A 43 -19.79 -42.06 -8.09
N SER A 44 -18.93 -42.94 -8.59
CA SER A 44 -17.55 -42.61 -8.95
C SER A 44 -17.51 -42.18 -10.42
N LEU A 45 -16.90 -41.03 -10.69
CA LEU A 45 -16.60 -40.56 -12.04
C LEU A 45 -15.15 -40.08 -12.06
N GLN A 46 -14.30 -40.77 -12.82
CA GLN A 46 -13.00 -40.23 -13.22
C GLN A 46 -13.23 -39.07 -14.19
N ILE A 47 -12.58 -37.93 -13.96
CA ILE A 47 -12.60 -36.78 -14.85
C ILE A 47 -11.15 -36.38 -15.09
N ASN A 48 -10.69 -36.54 -16.34
CA ASN A 48 -9.44 -35.93 -16.79
C ASN A 48 -9.58 -34.41 -16.69
N ARG A 49 -8.70 -33.76 -15.93
CA ARG A 49 -8.68 -32.31 -15.78
C ARG A 49 -7.67 -31.68 -16.74
N THR A 50 -8.17 -31.08 -17.82
CA THR A 50 -7.47 -29.97 -18.47
C THR A 50 -7.50 -28.76 -17.54
N SER A 51 -6.36 -28.14 -17.30
CA SER A 51 -6.27 -26.89 -16.53
C SER A 51 -6.83 -25.73 -17.34
N ILE A 52 -7.74 -24.96 -16.75
CA ILE A 52 -8.21 -23.68 -17.29
C ILE A 52 -8.11 -22.65 -16.16
N CYS A 53 -7.16 -21.74 -16.28
CA CYS A 53 -7.16 -20.50 -15.48
C CYS A 53 -8.16 -19.50 -16.09
N ASN A 54 -8.58 -18.52 -15.28
CA ASN A 54 -9.79 -17.73 -15.51
C ASN A 54 -9.84 -17.00 -16.87
N ALA A 55 -10.66 -17.51 -17.79
CA ALA A 55 -11.16 -16.77 -18.94
C ALA A 55 -12.63 -16.42 -18.71
N VAL A 56 -12.92 -15.16 -18.37
CA VAL A 56 -14.31 -14.68 -18.17
C VAL A 56 -14.99 -14.54 -19.52
N ARG A 57 -15.75 -15.56 -19.92
CA ARG A 57 -16.56 -15.54 -21.14
C ARG A 57 -17.99 -15.10 -20.77
N MET A 58 -18.39 -13.91 -21.22
CA MET A 58 -19.77 -13.44 -21.02
C MET A 58 -20.77 -14.38 -21.70
N GLN A 59 -21.93 -14.57 -21.06
CA GLN A 59 -23.07 -15.30 -21.60
C GLN A 59 -24.26 -14.35 -21.70
N ASP A 60 -24.57 -13.88 -22.91
CA ASP A 60 -25.88 -13.31 -23.21
C ASP A 60 -26.90 -14.43 -23.35
N GLY A 61 -28.08 -14.24 -22.75
CA GLY A 61 -29.15 -15.23 -22.73
C GLY A 61 -30.50 -14.64 -23.09
N ALA A 62 -30.94 -14.86 -24.33
CA ALA A 62 -32.32 -14.65 -24.77
C ALA A 62 -32.72 -15.72 -25.79
N VAL A 63 -33.90 -16.33 -25.61
CA VAL A 63 -34.41 -17.41 -26.45
C VAL A 63 -35.57 -16.92 -27.31
N ALA A 64 -35.53 -17.20 -28.60
CA ALA A 64 -36.67 -17.07 -29.52
C ALA A 64 -36.71 -18.27 -30.49
N ALA A 65 -37.91 -18.71 -30.86
CA ALA A 65 -38.12 -19.92 -31.65
C ALA A 65 -38.19 -19.65 -33.18
N PRO A 66 -37.87 -20.64 -34.04
CA PRO A 66 -37.75 -20.43 -35.49
C PRO A 66 -39.03 -20.74 -36.29
N PRO A 67 -39.26 -20.06 -37.43
CA PRO A 67 -40.09 -20.53 -38.54
C PRO A 67 -39.24 -21.12 -39.70
N SER A 68 -39.90 -21.63 -40.74
CA SER A 68 -39.38 -22.60 -41.71
C SER A 68 -38.77 -22.03 -43.01
N LYS A 69 -38.00 -22.90 -43.71
CA LYS A 69 -37.51 -22.69 -45.09
C LYS A 69 -38.60 -22.29 -46.09
N ILE A 70 -38.22 -21.50 -47.10
CA ILE A 70 -38.67 -21.64 -48.49
C ILE A 70 -37.43 -21.53 -49.39
N GLU A 71 -37.33 -22.37 -50.41
CA GLU A 71 -36.30 -22.35 -51.45
C GLU A 71 -36.87 -21.70 -52.72
N ASN A 72 -36.06 -21.03 -53.55
CA ASN A 72 -36.30 -20.92 -55.00
C ASN A 72 -35.09 -20.36 -55.79
N GLU A 73 -34.52 -21.23 -56.61
CA GLU A 73 -33.99 -21.08 -57.99
C GLU A 73 -33.07 -19.92 -58.45
N THR A 74 -32.23 -20.27 -59.42
CA THR A 74 -31.28 -19.43 -60.20
C THR A 74 -31.88 -19.18 -61.61
N PRO A 75 -31.29 -18.38 -62.57
CA PRO A 75 -30.14 -18.89 -63.36
C PRO A 75 -29.22 -17.87 -64.12
N LEU A 76 -28.11 -18.40 -64.66
CA LEU A 76 -27.22 -17.90 -65.75
C LEU A 76 -26.47 -16.55 -65.53
N LYS A 77 -25.15 -16.40 -65.67
CA LYS A 77 -24.07 -16.88 -66.59
C LYS A 77 -23.82 -16.00 -67.84
N LYS A 78 -22.52 -15.71 -68.04
CA LYS A 78 -21.84 -15.12 -69.22
C LYS A 78 -22.07 -13.62 -69.50
N LEU A 79 -21.05 -12.82 -69.19
CA LEU A 79 -20.26 -12.20 -70.26
C LEU A 79 -18.76 -12.31 -69.90
N LYS A 80 -17.86 -12.03 -70.85
CA LYS A 80 -16.42 -12.21 -70.70
C LYS A 80 -15.68 -11.19 -71.57
N ASP A 81 -14.44 -10.87 -71.16
CA ASP A 81 -13.39 -10.17 -71.91
C ASP A 81 -13.62 -8.66 -72.22
N GLY A 82 -12.70 -7.79 -71.77
CA GLY A 82 -12.69 -6.36 -72.14
C GLY A 82 -11.90 -5.43 -71.20
N ILE A 83 -10.78 -4.89 -71.70
CA ILE A 83 -9.93 -3.77 -71.18
C ILE A 83 -8.77 -4.16 -70.24
N LEU A 84 -7.63 -3.46 -70.43
CA LEU A 84 -6.32 -3.73 -69.83
C LEU A 84 -5.99 -2.81 -68.63
N SER A 85 -5.10 -3.33 -67.76
CA SER A 85 -4.04 -2.63 -67.02
C SER A 85 -4.29 -1.27 -66.34
N VAL A 86 -4.34 -1.31 -65.00
CA VAL A 86 -3.33 -0.64 -64.14
C VAL A 86 -3.04 -1.59 -62.95
N THR A 87 -1.81 -1.67 -62.46
CA THR A 87 -1.44 -2.49 -61.29
C THR A 87 -1.08 -1.60 -60.10
N PRO A 88 -1.90 -1.54 -59.02
CA PRO A 88 -1.49 -0.97 -57.74
C PRO A 88 -0.46 -1.86 -57.03
N PRO A 89 0.39 -1.32 -56.14
CA PRO A 89 1.36 -2.11 -55.39
C PRO A 89 0.66 -3.10 -54.43
N LYS A 90 1.32 -4.22 -54.14
CA LYS A 90 0.85 -5.17 -53.13
C LYS A 90 1.04 -4.59 -51.72
N GLU A 91 -0.06 -4.26 -51.05
CA GLU A 91 -0.06 -4.22 -49.58
C GLU A 91 0.15 -5.64 -49.04
N GLN A 92 1.25 -5.87 -48.33
CA GLN A 92 1.38 -7.05 -47.49
C GLN A 92 0.53 -6.85 -46.23
N LYS A 93 -0.66 -7.46 -46.22
CA LYS A 93 -1.39 -7.71 -44.98
C LYS A 93 -0.68 -8.82 -44.20
N ASP A 94 0.32 -8.44 -43.42
CA ASP A 94 0.94 -9.32 -42.43
C ASP A 94 -0.05 -9.54 -41.27
N THR A 95 -1.00 -10.46 -41.47
CA THR A 95 -1.85 -10.98 -40.41
C THR A 95 -1.01 -11.88 -39.51
N PHE A 96 -0.38 -11.28 -38.50
CA PHE A 96 0.37 -12.01 -37.47
C PHE A 96 -0.58 -12.95 -36.69
N ASP A 97 -0.42 -14.25 -36.93
CA ASP A 97 -1.25 -15.31 -36.36
C ASP A 97 -0.83 -15.63 -34.91
N PHE A 98 -1.38 -14.87 -33.97
CA PHE A 98 -0.84 -14.75 -32.61
C PHE A 98 -1.00 -15.99 -31.70
N ASP A 99 -1.89 -16.94 -32.02
CA ASP A 99 -2.26 -18.02 -31.08
C ASP A 99 -1.55 -19.37 -31.35
N ASN A 100 -0.94 -19.56 -32.53
CA ASN A 100 -0.33 -20.83 -32.96
C ASN A 100 1.15 -21.03 -32.55
N ASN A 101 1.71 -20.16 -31.69
CA ASN A 101 3.17 -20.10 -31.46
C ASN A 101 3.63 -20.38 -30.01
N LYS A 102 2.71 -20.74 -29.09
CA LYS A 102 3.02 -20.97 -27.66
C LYS A 102 4.05 -22.09 -27.48
N ASP A 103 3.80 -23.26 -28.06
CA ASP A 103 4.65 -24.47 -28.06
C ASP A 103 6.06 -24.26 -28.66
N LYS A 104 6.29 -23.14 -29.36
CA LYS A 104 7.57 -22.78 -30.01
C LYS A 104 8.30 -21.63 -29.32
N SER A 105 7.71 -21.06 -28.27
CA SER A 105 8.28 -19.96 -27.50
C SER A 105 9.07 -20.45 -26.28
N THR A 106 9.95 -19.62 -25.74
CA THR A 106 10.60 -19.88 -24.45
C THR A 106 10.95 -18.58 -23.72
N VAL A 107 11.06 -18.63 -22.39
CA VAL A 107 11.45 -17.48 -21.56
C VAL A 107 12.76 -17.76 -20.81
N SER A 108 13.81 -17.03 -21.15
CA SER A 108 15.09 -17.05 -20.46
C SER A 108 15.15 -15.93 -19.43
N ILE A 109 15.23 -16.28 -18.14
CA ILE A 109 15.22 -15.33 -17.01
C ILE A 109 16.64 -15.22 -16.45
N THR A 110 17.29 -14.08 -16.62
CA THR A 110 18.62 -13.81 -16.05
C THR A 110 18.52 -13.01 -14.76
N VAL A 111 18.86 -13.61 -13.63
CA VAL A 111 19.00 -12.93 -12.33
C VAL A 111 20.42 -12.35 -12.22
N VAL A 112 20.57 -11.10 -12.61
CA VAL A 112 21.82 -10.34 -12.46
C VAL A 112 21.99 -9.98 -10.98
N GLY A 113 23.13 -10.32 -10.39
CA GLY A 113 23.34 -10.25 -8.94
C GLY A 113 22.90 -11.50 -8.17
N ALA A 114 22.80 -12.67 -8.81
CA ALA A 114 22.28 -13.90 -8.21
C ALA A 114 22.94 -14.35 -6.89
N SER A 115 24.21 -14.00 -6.63
CA SER A 115 24.87 -14.29 -5.34
C SER A 115 24.51 -13.30 -4.21
N GLY A 116 23.67 -12.30 -4.48
CA GLY A 116 23.17 -11.31 -3.54
C GLY A 116 22.00 -11.80 -2.69
N ASP A 117 21.65 -11.03 -1.66
CA ASP A 117 20.68 -11.46 -0.66
C ASP A 117 19.22 -11.34 -1.11
N LEU A 118 18.88 -10.34 -1.93
CA LEU A 118 17.55 -10.19 -2.52
C LEU A 118 17.23 -11.36 -3.47
N ALA A 119 18.18 -11.71 -4.35
CA ALA A 119 18.09 -12.86 -5.24
C ALA A 119 17.75 -14.15 -4.47
N LYS A 120 18.53 -14.48 -3.44
CA LYS A 120 18.31 -15.65 -2.57
C LYS A 120 16.99 -15.59 -1.81
N LYS A 121 16.69 -14.48 -1.12
CA LYS A 121 15.62 -14.40 -0.12
C LYS A 121 14.25 -14.08 -0.72
N LYS A 122 14.19 -13.64 -1.98
CA LYS A 122 12.95 -13.29 -2.68
C LYS A 122 12.86 -13.83 -4.11
N ILE A 123 13.85 -13.55 -4.97
CA ILE A 123 13.65 -13.73 -6.42
C ILE A 123 13.61 -15.21 -6.82
N PHE A 124 14.57 -16.03 -6.36
CA PHE A 124 14.52 -17.48 -6.63
C PHE A 124 13.33 -18.18 -5.93
N PRO A 125 13.00 -17.89 -4.65
CA PRO A 125 11.77 -18.38 -4.02
C PRO A 125 10.49 -18.00 -4.78
N ALA A 126 10.39 -16.79 -5.31
CA ALA A 126 9.23 -16.33 -6.07
C ALA A 126 9.12 -17.02 -7.45
N LEU A 127 10.24 -17.21 -8.16
CA LEU A 127 10.27 -18.00 -9.39
C LEU A 127 9.90 -19.48 -9.12
N PHE A 128 10.29 -20.04 -7.97
CA PHE A 128 9.88 -21.38 -7.57
C PHE A 128 8.39 -21.47 -7.24
N ALA A 129 7.82 -20.46 -6.57
CA ALA A 129 6.38 -20.37 -6.32
C ALA A 129 5.57 -20.36 -7.63
N LEU A 130 5.96 -19.52 -8.58
CA LEU A 130 5.33 -19.48 -9.91
C LEU A 130 5.50 -20.79 -10.69
N TYR A 131 6.65 -21.48 -10.57
CA TYR A 131 6.82 -22.83 -11.11
C TYR A 131 5.88 -23.84 -10.42
N TYR A 132 5.77 -23.77 -9.10
CA TYR A 132 4.99 -24.71 -8.29
C TYR A 132 3.49 -24.62 -8.63
N GLU A 133 2.94 -23.43 -8.84
CA GLU A 133 1.54 -23.26 -9.29
C GLU A 133 1.32 -23.52 -10.79
N GLY A 134 2.39 -23.56 -11.60
CA GLY A 134 2.30 -23.71 -13.06
C GLY A 134 2.01 -22.39 -13.79
N CYS A 135 2.38 -21.26 -13.19
CA CYS A 135 2.24 -19.92 -13.77
C CYS A 135 3.41 -19.52 -14.67
N LEU A 136 4.56 -20.21 -14.61
CA LEU A 136 5.64 -20.04 -15.58
C LEU A 136 5.29 -20.75 -16.91
N PRO A 137 5.69 -20.22 -18.08
CA PRO A 137 5.57 -20.91 -19.36
C PRO A 137 6.26 -22.28 -19.35
N GLU A 138 5.72 -23.25 -20.09
CA GLU A 138 6.24 -24.64 -20.13
C GLU A 138 7.76 -24.71 -20.43
N HIS A 139 8.19 -23.85 -21.34
CA HIS A 139 9.58 -23.70 -21.75
C HIS A 139 10.18 -22.44 -21.14
N PHE A 140 10.91 -22.60 -20.04
CA PHE A 140 11.68 -21.53 -19.41
C PHE A 140 13.04 -22.04 -18.93
N THR A 141 13.98 -21.13 -18.72
CA THR A 141 15.31 -21.42 -18.15
C THR A 141 15.76 -20.22 -17.31
N ILE A 142 16.42 -20.47 -16.17
CA ILE A 142 16.86 -19.43 -15.25
C ILE A 142 18.39 -19.40 -15.21
N PHE A 143 19.00 -18.25 -15.45
CA PHE A 143 20.43 -18.01 -15.34
C PHE A 143 20.74 -17.07 -14.17
N GLY A 144 21.55 -17.52 -13.21
CA GLY A 144 22.20 -16.64 -12.26
C GLY A 144 23.46 -16.01 -12.88
N TYR A 145 23.59 -14.68 -12.80
CA TYR A 145 24.78 -13.95 -13.29
C TYR A 145 25.37 -13.08 -12.19
N ALA A 146 26.64 -13.31 -11.81
CA ALA A 146 27.38 -12.39 -10.92
C ALA A 146 28.90 -12.55 -11.07
N ARG A 147 29.65 -11.65 -10.41
CA ARG A 147 31.13 -11.65 -10.42
C ARG A 147 31.75 -12.84 -9.68
N SER A 148 30.99 -13.48 -8.79
CA SER A 148 31.42 -14.64 -8.01
C SER A 148 31.69 -15.82 -8.94
N LYS A 149 32.83 -16.50 -8.79
CA LYS A 149 33.02 -17.78 -9.48
C LYS A 149 32.22 -18.85 -8.75
N MET A 150 31.25 -19.45 -9.44
CA MET A 150 30.39 -20.53 -8.94
C MET A 150 30.02 -21.45 -10.10
N THR A 151 29.71 -22.70 -9.77
CA THR A 151 29.12 -23.70 -10.67
C THR A 151 27.59 -23.72 -10.57
N ASP A 152 26.92 -24.34 -11.54
CA ASP A 152 25.48 -24.58 -11.50
C ASP A 152 25.06 -25.35 -10.24
N ALA A 153 25.86 -26.34 -9.82
CA ALA A 153 25.63 -27.12 -8.61
C ALA A 153 25.70 -26.26 -7.33
N GLU A 154 26.65 -25.33 -7.25
CA GLU A 154 26.76 -24.39 -6.13
C GLU A 154 25.62 -23.37 -6.12
N LEU A 155 25.16 -22.89 -7.29
CA LEU A 155 23.93 -22.08 -7.38
C LEU A 155 22.72 -22.87 -6.87
N ARG A 156 22.53 -24.11 -7.33
CA ARG A 156 21.40 -24.95 -6.93
C ARG A 156 21.39 -25.22 -5.42
N ASN A 157 22.56 -25.51 -4.84
CA ASN A 157 22.77 -25.68 -3.39
C ASN A 157 22.66 -24.35 -2.59
N MET A 158 22.85 -23.19 -3.21
CA MET A 158 22.59 -21.88 -2.60
C MET A 158 21.08 -21.61 -2.56
N VAL A 159 20.39 -21.86 -3.67
CA VAL A 159 18.96 -21.57 -3.86
C VAL A 159 18.09 -22.54 -3.05
N SER A 160 18.35 -23.85 -3.08
CA SER A 160 17.52 -24.87 -2.41
C SER A 160 17.27 -24.58 -0.92
N LYS A 161 18.26 -23.99 -0.23
CA LYS A 161 18.19 -23.57 1.18
C LYS A 161 17.20 -22.44 1.47
N THR A 162 16.64 -21.82 0.44
CA THR A 162 15.69 -20.70 0.53
C THR A 162 14.32 -20.99 -0.10
N LEU A 163 14.18 -22.11 -0.80
CA LEU A 163 12.90 -22.54 -1.37
C LEU A 163 12.01 -23.11 -0.27
N THR A 164 10.71 -22.83 -0.30
CA THR A 164 9.77 -23.28 0.74
C THR A 164 8.49 -23.86 0.13
N CYS A 165 7.99 -24.93 0.72
CA CYS A 165 6.76 -25.63 0.31
C CYS A 165 5.50 -24.94 0.88
N ARG A 166 5.41 -23.61 0.78
CA ARG A 166 4.40 -22.80 1.49
C ARG A 166 2.98 -23.04 0.95
N ILE A 167 2.84 -22.94 -0.37
CA ILE A 167 1.60 -22.89 -1.16
C ILE A 167 0.69 -24.10 -0.92
N ASP A 168 1.31 -25.28 -0.78
CA ASP A 168 0.61 -26.55 -0.63
C ASP A 168 1.53 -27.53 0.08
N LYS A 169 1.14 -27.99 1.28
CA LYS A 169 1.91 -28.96 2.10
C LYS A 169 1.82 -30.39 1.56
N ARG A 170 1.84 -30.55 0.24
CA ARG A 170 1.67 -31.81 -0.47
C ARG A 170 2.94 -32.64 -0.48
N GLU A 171 2.74 -33.94 -0.59
CA GLU A 171 3.77 -34.99 -0.55
C GLU A 171 4.85 -34.84 -1.65
N ASN A 172 4.58 -34.09 -2.72
CA ASN A 172 5.48 -33.94 -3.87
C ASN A 172 6.12 -32.54 -4.03
N CYS A 173 6.57 -31.93 -2.93
CA CYS A 173 7.38 -30.70 -3.02
C CYS A 173 8.83 -30.97 -3.45
N GLY A 174 9.39 -32.13 -3.08
CA GLY A 174 10.78 -32.50 -3.38
C GLY A 174 11.07 -32.59 -4.88
N GLU A 175 10.31 -33.40 -5.61
CA GLU A 175 10.48 -33.58 -7.07
C GLU A 175 10.33 -32.24 -7.81
N LYS A 176 9.32 -31.43 -7.44
CA LYS A 176 9.14 -30.08 -8.01
C LYS A 176 10.32 -29.16 -7.74
N MET A 177 10.93 -29.24 -6.55
CA MET A 177 12.13 -28.46 -6.23
C MET A 177 13.33 -28.92 -7.07
N GLU A 178 13.52 -30.22 -7.23
CA GLU A 178 14.60 -30.78 -8.06
C GLU A 178 14.43 -30.38 -9.54
N GLN A 179 13.25 -30.60 -10.13
CA GLN A 179 12.92 -30.18 -11.51
C GLN A 179 13.08 -28.67 -11.76
N PHE A 180 12.82 -27.83 -10.75
CA PHE A 180 13.05 -26.38 -10.83
C PHE A 180 14.55 -26.04 -10.80
N LEU A 181 15.30 -26.68 -9.90
CA LEU A 181 16.73 -26.49 -9.76
C LEU A 181 17.49 -26.99 -11.00
N GLU A 182 17.02 -28.04 -11.66
CA GLU A 182 17.56 -28.52 -12.95
C GLU A 182 17.50 -27.45 -14.05
N ARG A 183 16.53 -26.54 -14.00
CA ARG A 183 16.35 -25.41 -14.93
C ARG A 183 17.15 -24.16 -14.52
N CYS A 184 17.89 -24.22 -13.41
CA CYS A 184 18.74 -23.14 -12.92
C CYS A 184 20.22 -23.37 -13.28
N PHE A 185 20.82 -22.41 -13.98
CA PHE A 185 22.20 -22.43 -14.47
C PHE A 185 22.93 -21.15 -14.05
N TYR A 186 24.26 -21.11 -14.19
CA TYR A 186 25.09 -19.99 -13.75
C TYR A 186 26.09 -19.53 -14.83
N HIS A 187 26.41 -18.24 -14.80
CA HIS A 187 27.52 -17.64 -15.54
C HIS A 187 28.23 -16.61 -14.64
N SER A 188 29.56 -16.73 -14.51
CA SER A 188 30.39 -15.78 -13.75
C SER A 188 30.96 -14.69 -14.67
N GLY A 189 30.57 -13.43 -14.48
CA GLY A 189 31.02 -12.34 -15.35
C GLY A 189 31.00 -10.95 -14.69
N GLN A 190 31.70 -9.99 -15.29
CA GLN A 190 31.66 -8.59 -14.85
C GLN A 190 30.45 -7.87 -15.42
N TYR A 191 29.85 -6.96 -14.65
CA TYR A 191 28.58 -6.30 -15.02
C TYR A 191 28.72 -5.21 -16.10
N ASP A 192 29.93 -4.88 -16.51
CA ASP A 192 30.31 -3.76 -17.38
C ASP A 192 31.09 -4.19 -18.64
N SER A 193 31.55 -5.43 -18.71
CA SER A 193 32.18 -6.02 -19.89
C SER A 193 31.12 -6.55 -20.85
N GLN A 194 31.24 -6.20 -22.13
CA GLN A 194 30.32 -6.62 -23.18
C GLN A 194 30.58 -8.08 -23.60
N GLU A 195 31.84 -8.52 -23.48
CA GLU A 195 32.34 -9.85 -23.78
C GLU A 195 31.67 -10.91 -22.88
N ASN A 196 31.64 -10.68 -21.56
CA ASN A 196 30.96 -11.59 -20.63
C ASN A 196 29.44 -11.70 -20.89
N PHE A 197 28.81 -10.63 -21.41
CA PHE A 197 27.40 -10.67 -21.81
C PHE A 197 27.19 -11.40 -23.15
N ALA A 198 28.16 -11.35 -24.08
CA ALA A 198 28.15 -12.18 -25.28
C ALA A 198 28.38 -13.68 -24.97
N GLU A 199 29.23 -14.00 -23.97
CA GLU A 199 29.36 -15.37 -23.47
C GLU A 199 28.08 -15.87 -22.78
N LEU A 200 27.39 -15.00 -22.02
CA LEU A 200 26.05 -15.29 -21.49
C LEU A 200 25.04 -15.53 -22.63
N ASP A 201 25.00 -14.69 -23.66
CA ASP A 201 24.13 -14.87 -24.83
C ASP A 201 24.34 -16.20 -25.54
N LYS A 202 25.60 -16.64 -25.67
CA LYS A 202 25.92 -17.97 -26.19
C LYS A 202 25.26 -19.08 -25.36
N LYS A 203 25.39 -19.03 -24.03
CA LYS A 203 24.71 -19.99 -23.13
C LYS A 203 23.18 -19.88 -23.22
N LEU A 204 22.63 -18.67 -23.31
CA LEU A 204 21.19 -18.46 -23.47
C LEU A 204 20.70 -19.13 -24.76
N LYS A 205 21.37 -18.91 -25.90
CA LYS A 205 21.05 -19.53 -27.19
C LYS A 205 21.16 -21.06 -27.18
N GLU A 206 22.15 -21.62 -26.47
CA GLU A 206 22.33 -23.06 -26.30
C GLU A 206 21.12 -23.71 -25.59
N HIS A 207 20.56 -23.06 -24.55
CA HIS A 207 19.38 -23.56 -23.83
C HIS A 207 18.05 -23.20 -24.52
N GLU A 208 17.98 -22.08 -25.23
CA GLU A 208 16.83 -21.68 -26.04
C GLU A 208 16.58 -22.67 -27.20
N ALA A 209 17.65 -23.32 -27.69
CA ALA A 209 17.62 -24.42 -28.66
C ALA A 209 16.83 -24.11 -29.96
N GLY A 210 16.97 -22.87 -30.44
CA GLY A 210 16.32 -22.40 -31.69
C GLY A 210 14.83 -22.04 -31.56
N ARG A 211 14.25 -22.08 -30.35
CA ARG A 211 12.91 -21.56 -30.07
C ARG A 211 12.85 -20.04 -30.21
N PHE A 212 11.63 -19.51 -30.34
CA PHE A 212 11.36 -18.09 -30.25
C PHE A 212 11.58 -17.62 -28.80
N SER A 213 12.77 -17.07 -28.52
CA SER A 213 13.19 -16.75 -27.16
C SER A 213 12.82 -15.33 -26.73
N ASN A 214 12.18 -15.23 -25.57
CA ASN A 214 11.92 -14.00 -24.85
C ASN A 214 12.89 -13.92 -23.66
N ARG A 215 13.40 -12.73 -23.34
CA ARG A 215 14.48 -12.57 -22.35
C ARG A 215 14.15 -11.53 -21.29
N LEU A 216 14.19 -11.96 -20.02
CA LEU A 216 13.91 -11.13 -18.85
C LEU A 216 15.17 -10.98 -17.99
N PHE A 217 15.66 -9.76 -17.82
CA PHE A 217 16.81 -9.47 -16.95
C PHE A 217 16.35 -8.84 -15.63
N TYR A 218 16.60 -9.50 -14.50
CA TYR A 218 16.34 -8.96 -13.17
C TYR A 218 17.62 -8.35 -12.59
N LEU A 219 17.62 -7.04 -12.30
CA LEU A 219 18.79 -6.35 -11.76
C LEU A 219 18.81 -6.33 -10.22
N SER A 220 19.15 -7.47 -9.62
CA SER A 220 19.35 -7.61 -8.16
C SER A 220 20.75 -7.11 -7.73
N ILE A 221 21.13 -5.90 -8.18
CA ILE A 221 22.46 -5.28 -8.05
C ILE A 221 22.36 -3.82 -7.55
N PRO A 222 23.45 -3.23 -7.00
CA PRO A 222 23.48 -1.82 -6.62
C PRO A 222 23.21 -0.84 -7.79
N PRO A 223 22.52 0.30 -7.55
CA PRO A 223 22.10 1.21 -8.63
C PRO A 223 23.22 1.79 -9.50
N ASN A 224 24.41 1.99 -8.93
CA ASN A 224 25.58 2.48 -9.66
C ASN A 224 26.12 1.48 -10.71
N ILE A 225 25.53 0.29 -10.81
CA ILE A 225 25.88 -0.76 -11.77
C ILE A 225 24.76 -0.96 -12.81
N PHE A 226 23.54 -0.44 -12.57
CA PHE A 226 22.37 -0.66 -13.45
C PHE A 226 22.66 -0.30 -14.91
N ILE A 227 23.19 0.89 -15.19
CA ILE A 227 23.41 1.37 -16.57
C ILE A 227 24.44 0.50 -17.31
N ASN A 228 25.50 0.06 -16.64
CA ASN A 228 26.51 -0.83 -17.24
C ASN A 228 25.90 -2.19 -17.59
N ALA A 229 25.14 -2.79 -16.66
CA ALA A 229 24.47 -4.08 -16.90
C ALA A 229 23.40 -3.97 -18.00
N VAL A 230 22.62 -2.88 -18.03
CA VAL A 230 21.62 -2.61 -19.07
C VAL A 230 22.26 -2.42 -20.44
N ARG A 231 23.35 -1.65 -20.53
CA ARG A 231 24.13 -1.45 -21.76
C ARG A 231 24.61 -2.79 -22.31
N CYS A 232 25.29 -3.60 -21.50
CA CYS A 232 25.87 -4.86 -21.95
C CYS A 232 24.79 -5.92 -22.26
N ALA A 233 23.69 -5.96 -21.49
CA ALA A 233 22.54 -6.79 -21.81
C ALA A 233 21.87 -6.39 -23.13
N SER A 234 21.61 -5.09 -23.35
CA SER A 234 20.93 -4.61 -24.57
C SER A 234 21.80 -4.81 -25.82
N LEU A 235 23.09 -4.48 -25.75
CA LEU A 235 24.01 -4.56 -26.89
C LEU A 235 24.52 -5.97 -27.22
N SER A 236 24.39 -6.96 -26.33
CA SER A 236 24.98 -8.29 -26.57
C SER A 236 24.23 -9.50 -26.00
N ALA A 237 23.15 -9.31 -25.22
CA ALA A 237 22.31 -10.40 -24.73
C ALA A 237 20.80 -10.19 -24.92
N SER A 238 20.40 -9.19 -25.72
CA SER A 238 19.02 -9.02 -26.19
C SER A 238 18.57 -10.21 -27.05
N SER A 239 17.28 -10.53 -27.02
CA SER A 239 16.71 -11.48 -27.98
C SER A 239 16.72 -10.88 -29.38
N ALA A 240 17.03 -11.71 -30.38
CA ALA A 240 17.00 -11.34 -31.80
C ALA A 240 15.59 -11.42 -32.41
N TYR A 241 14.64 -12.08 -31.75
CA TYR A 241 13.32 -12.40 -32.32
C TYR A 241 12.15 -12.12 -31.36
N GLY A 242 12.31 -12.42 -30.07
CA GLY A 242 11.32 -12.17 -29.04
C GLY A 242 11.57 -10.86 -28.27
N TRP A 243 10.76 -10.61 -27.24
CA TRP A 243 10.95 -9.41 -26.42
C TRP A 243 12.18 -9.52 -25.52
N THR A 244 12.76 -8.36 -25.21
CA THR A 244 13.74 -8.21 -24.12
C THR A 244 13.20 -7.20 -23.12
N ARG A 245 13.09 -7.58 -21.84
CA ARG A 245 12.58 -6.75 -20.74
C ARG A 245 13.57 -6.74 -19.59
N VAL A 246 13.63 -5.62 -18.85
CA VAL A 246 14.54 -5.44 -17.73
C VAL A 246 13.78 -4.95 -16.51
N ILE A 247 13.86 -5.72 -15.42
CA ILE A 247 13.35 -5.36 -14.11
C ILE A 247 14.44 -4.62 -13.33
N VAL A 248 14.09 -3.42 -12.83
CA VAL A 248 15.01 -2.52 -12.12
C VAL A 248 14.47 -2.26 -10.71
N GLU A 249 15.34 -2.34 -9.72
CA GLU A 249 15.03 -2.15 -8.30
C GLU A 249 15.16 -0.70 -7.83
N LYS A 250 14.47 -0.36 -6.73
CA LYS A 250 14.67 0.91 -6.03
C LYS A 250 16.06 0.95 -5.37
N PRO A 251 16.71 2.12 -5.18
CA PRO A 251 16.22 3.48 -5.41
C PRO A 251 16.41 3.99 -6.86
N PHE A 252 15.40 4.66 -7.39
CA PHE A 252 15.40 5.27 -8.72
C PHE A 252 15.86 6.74 -8.66
N GLY A 253 17.10 6.97 -8.20
CA GLY A 253 17.62 8.30 -7.86
C GLY A 253 17.42 8.66 -6.37
N ARG A 254 17.81 9.89 -6.00
CA ARG A 254 17.62 10.48 -4.65
C ARG A 254 16.81 11.79 -4.66
N ASP A 255 16.54 12.32 -5.84
CA ASP A 255 15.89 13.59 -6.15
C ASP A 255 15.49 13.58 -7.64
N SER A 256 14.76 14.61 -8.08
CA SER A 256 14.32 14.74 -9.48
C SER A 256 15.48 14.70 -10.49
N GLU A 257 16.61 15.33 -10.16
CA GLU A 257 17.77 15.48 -11.05
C GLU A 257 18.49 14.15 -11.29
N SER A 258 18.85 13.43 -10.22
CA SER A 258 19.46 12.11 -10.29
C SER A 258 18.50 11.04 -10.83
N SER A 259 17.19 11.20 -10.63
CA SER A 259 16.18 10.31 -11.21
C SER A 259 15.99 10.52 -12.71
N ALA A 260 15.98 11.78 -13.16
CA ALA A 260 15.96 12.14 -14.58
C ALA A 260 17.24 11.64 -15.28
N ALA A 261 18.41 11.80 -14.66
CA ALA A 261 19.68 11.29 -15.19
C ALA A 261 19.67 9.75 -15.32
N LEU A 262 19.23 9.02 -14.29
CA LEU A 262 19.07 7.56 -14.34
C LEU A 262 18.08 7.13 -15.45
N THR A 263 16.94 7.82 -15.55
CA THR A 263 15.91 7.54 -16.54
C THR A 263 16.38 7.81 -17.96
N GLY A 264 17.11 8.91 -18.20
CA GLY A 264 17.73 9.22 -19.48
C GLY A 264 18.77 8.17 -19.89
N ALA A 265 19.64 7.76 -18.96
CA ALA A 265 20.64 6.72 -19.20
C ALA A 265 20.03 5.34 -19.49
N LEU A 266 18.90 4.97 -18.84
CA LEU A 266 18.16 3.75 -19.19
C LEU A 266 17.54 3.84 -20.60
N LYS A 267 16.98 4.99 -20.97
CA LYS A 267 16.33 5.23 -22.27
C LYS A 267 17.30 5.28 -23.47
N GLN A 268 18.61 5.33 -23.23
CA GLN A 268 19.62 5.13 -24.29
C GLN A 268 19.66 3.68 -24.82
N TYR A 269 19.23 2.70 -24.02
CA TYR A 269 19.39 1.28 -24.32
C TYR A 269 18.09 0.47 -24.29
N LEU A 270 17.00 1.03 -23.77
CA LEU A 270 15.71 0.39 -23.58
C LEU A 270 14.57 1.35 -23.90
N LYS A 271 13.54 0.86 -24.59
CA LYS A 271 12.25 1.55 -24.70
C LYS A 271 11.48 1.46 -23.37
N GLU A 272 10.53 2.37 -23.15
CA GLU A 272 9.78 2.45 -21.89
C GLU A 272 8.89 1.22 -21.61
N ASP A 273 8.44 0.51 -22.64
CA ASP A 273 7.72 -0.77 -22.55
C ASP A 273 8.63 -1.96 -22.20
N GLN A 274 9.95 -1.78 -22.22
CA GLN A 274 10.95 -2.76 -21.79
C GLN A 274 11.42 -2.55 -20.34
N ILE A 275 11.09 -1.43 -19.68
CA ILE A 275 11.61 -1.06 -18.35
C ILE A 275 10.55 -1.30 -17.26
N PHE A 276 10.82 -2.26 -16.39
CA PHE A 276 9.93 -2.70 -15.32
C PHE A 276 10.48 -2.21 -13.97
N ARG A 277 10.16 -0.96 -13.60
CA ARG A 277 10.60 -0.33 -12.34
C ARG A 277 9.74 -0.86 -11.18
N ILE A 278 10.32 -1.69 -10.32
CA ILE A 278 9.61 -2.32 -9.21
C ILE A 278 9.30 -1.33 -8.08
N ASP A 279 8.04 -1.32 -7.67
CA ASP A 279 7.64 -1.02 -6.31
C ASP A 279 6.90 -2.25 -5.73
N HIS A 280 7.53 -2.95 -4.79
CA HIS A 280 6.97 -4.18 -4.21
C HIS A 280 5.74 -3.96 -3.31
N TYR A 281 5.29 -2.73 -3.08
CA TYR A 281 3.96 -2.47 -2.49
C TYR A 281 2.84 -2.52 -3.53
N LEU A 282 3.11 -2.25 -4.81
CA LEU A 282 2.11 -2.38 -5.88
C LEU A 282 1.68 -3.85 -6.10
N GLY A 283 2.61 -4.80 -5.92
CA GLY A 283 2.34 -6.23 -6.01
C GLY A 283 1.63 -6.86 -4.78
N LYS A 284 1.12 -6.06 -3.83
CA LYS A 284 0.41 -6.58 -2.65
C LYS A 284 -1.08 -6.70 -2.91
N GLU A 285 -1.65 -7.84 -2.53
CA GLU A 285 -3.08 -8.21 -2.66
C GLU A 285 -4.06 -7.04 -2.43
N LEU A 286 -4.00 -6.37 -1.28
CA LEU A 286 -4.95 -5.28 -0.97
C LEU A 286 -4.67 -3.97 -1.71
N VAL A 287 -3.46 -3.78 -2.26
CA VAL A 287 -3.12 -2.61 -3.09
C VAL A 287 -3.63 -2.82 -4.52
N GLU A 288 -3.52 -4.03 -5.06
CA GLU A 288 -4.18 -4.39 -6.33
C GLU A 288 -5.71 -4.31 -6.19
N ASN A 289 -6.26 -4.81 -5.08
CA ASN A 289 -7.70 -4.80 -4.79
C ASN A 289 -8.28 -3.37 -4.60
N LEU A 290 -7.49 -2.30 -4.52
CA LEU A 290 -8.00 -0.92 -4.48
C LEU A 290 -8.86 -0.60 -5.70
N SER A 291 -8.43 -1.02 -6.89
CA SER A 291 -9.16 -0.73 -8.14
C SER A 291 -10.50 -1.48 -8.17
N VAL A 292 -10.53 -2.72 -7.69
CA VAL A 292 -11.75 -3.53 -7.57
C VAL A 292 -12.69 -2.92 -6.53
N LEU A 293 -12.20 -2.63 -5.33
CA LEU A 293 -12.97 -2.03 -4.23
C LEU A 293 -13.66 -0.73 -4.65
N ARG A 294 -12.98 0.10 -5.45
CA ARG A 294 -13.52 1.39 -5.92
C ARG A 294 -14.47 1.24 -7.12
N PHE A 295 -14.07 0.51 -8.15
CA PHE A 295 -14.73 0.56 -9.46
C PHE A 295 -15.68 -0.61 -9.75
N SER A 296 -15.65 -1.70 -8.96
CA SER A 296 -16.62 -2.81 -9.07
C SER A 296 -17.74 -2.76 -8.03
N ASN A 297 -17.84 -1.71 -7.22
CA ASN A 297 -18.74 -1.65 -6.06
C ASN A 297 -19.50 -0.32 -5.98
N LEU A 298 -20.78 -0.35 -6.37
CA LEU A 298 -21.69 0.82 -6.37
C LEU A 298 -21.82 1.51 -4.99
N ILE A 299 -21.57 0.78 -3.89
CA ILE A 299 -21.62 1.34 -2.53
C ILE A 299 -20.44 2.27 -2.21
N PHE A 300 -19.30 2.15 -2.91
CA PHE A 300 -18.08 2.91 -2.60
C PHE A 300 -17.84 4.09 -3.54
N GLU A 301 -18.23 4.00 -4.82
CA GLU A 301 -18.01 5.07 -5.82
C GLU A 301 -18.50 6.46 -5.33
N PRO A 302 -19.79 6.66 -4.96
CA PRO A 302 -20.27 7.99 -4.57
C PRO A 302 -19.62 8.50 -3.29
N LEU A 303 -19.26 7.58 -2.37
CA LEU A 303 -18.57 7.91 -1.12
C LEU A 303 -17.11 8.33 -1.35
N TRP A 304 -16.53 8.04 -2.52
CA TRP A 304 -15.12 8.29 -2.83
C TRP A 304 -14.86 9.74 -3.29
N SER A 305 -15.34 10.71 -2.51
CA SER A 305 -15.24 12.14 -2.83
C SER A 305 -15.17 13.03 -1.59
N ARG A 306 -14.68 14.26 -1.77
CA ARG A 306 -14.66 15.34 -0.76
C ARG A 306 -16.01 15.60 -0.08
N GLN A 307 -17.13 15.22 -0.69
CA GLN A 307 -18.46 15.39 -0.09
C GLN A 307 -18.64 14.50 1.16
N TYR A 308 -18.07 13.29 1.15
CA TYR A 308 -18.23 12.30 2.21
C TYR A 308 -16.95 12.03 3.00
N ILE A 309 -15.77 12.21 2.40
CA ILE A 309 -14.48 11.98 3.06
C ILE A 309 -14.03 13.25 3.83
N ARG A 310 -13.59 13.07 5.09
CA ARG A 310 -13.00 14.10 5.96
C ARG A 310 -11.49 14.18 5.77
N ASN A 311 -10.81 13.04 5.77
CA ASN A 311 -9.38 12.88 5.48
C ASN A 311 -9.09 11.43 5.06
N VAL A 312 -7.89 11.22 4.50
CA VAL A 312 -7.35 9.90 4.18
C VAL A 312 -5.97 9.77 4.82
N GLN A 313 -5.64 8.61 5.37
CA GLN A 313 -4.39 8.37 6.09
C GLN A 313 -3.67 7.15 5.51
N PHE A 314 -2.41 7.31 5.16
CA PHE A 314 -1.51 6.26 4.70
C PHE A 314 -0.45 6.02 5.77
N ILE A 315 -0.54 4.89 6.45
CA ILE A 315 0.30 4.55 7.59
C ILE A 315 1.24 3.41 7.20
N PHE A 316 2.54 3.61 7.42
CA PHE A 316 3.57 2.60 7.41
C PHE A 316 4.30 2.63 8.76
N SER A 317 4.49 1.46 9.36
CA SER A 317 5.10 1.30 10.67
C SER A 317 5.91 0.01 10.70
N GLU A 318 7.17 0.09 11.14
CA GLU A 318 8.05 -1.04 11.42
C GLU A 318 8.46 -1.02 12.90
N ASP A 319 8.41 -2.18 13.55
CA ASP A 319 8.77 -2.40 14.97
C ASP A 319 10.26 -2.73 15.20
N PHE A 320 10.99 -2.96 14.11
CA PHE A 320 12.46 -3.05 14.07
C PHE A 320 13.11 -1.72 13.66
N GLY A 321 14.40 -1.55 13.95
CA GLY A 321 15.18 -0.36 13.60
C GLY A 321 15.81 -0.46 12.21
N THR A 322 17.08 -0.08 12.07
CA THR A 322 17.86 -0.28 10.84
C THR A 322 18.70 -1.56 10.84
N GLU A 323 18.70 -2.36 11.91
CA GLU A 323 19.30 -3.70 11.98
C GLU A 323 20.72 -3.82 11.39
N GLY A 324 21.62 -2.90 11.78
CA GLY A 324 23.01 -2.87 11.32
C GLY A 324 23.20 -2.39 9.87
N ARG A 325 22.13 -1.95 9.20
CA ARG A 325 22.16 -1.29 7.88
C ARG A 325 22.07 0.24 7.99
N GLY A 326 22.32 0.82 9.19
CA GLY A 326 22.10 2.23 9.47
C GLY A 326 22.80 3.15 8.47
N GLY A 327 24.07 2.91 8.14
CA GLY A 327 24.85 3.69 7.18
C GLY A 327 24.38 3.59 5.72
N TYR A 328 23.70 2.50 5.32
CA TYR A 328 23.00 2.49 4.02
C TYR A 328 21.76 3.39 4.07
N PHE A 329 20.97 3.28 5.14
CA PHE A 329 19.75 4.06 5.32
C PHE A 329 20.03 5.56 5.47
N ASP A 330 21.17 5.94 6.05
CA ASP A 330 21.61 7.32 6.28
C ASP A 330 21.68 8.16 4.99
N HIS A 331 22.00 7.52 3.86
CA HIS A 331 22.06 8.16 2.54
C HIS A 331 20.69 8.45 1.90
N TYR A 332 19.58 8.04 2.55
CA TYR A 332 18.23 8.13 1.98
C TYR A 332 17.20 8.71 2.97
N GLY A 333 17.16 8.19 4.19
CA GLY A 333 16.12 8.47 5.17
C GLY A 333 14.74 7.91 4.80
N ILE A 334 13.81 7.94 5.76
CA ILE A 334 12.48 7.32 5.65
C ILE A 334 11.62 7.89 4.52
N ILE A 335 11.81 9.17 4.18
CA ILE A 335 11.04 9.86 3.12
C ILE A 335 11.37 9.23 1.75
N ARG A 336 12.66 9.00 1.46
CA ARG A 336 13.11 8.35 0.23
C ARG A 336 12.97 6.82 0.28
N ASP A 337 13.10 6.19 1.44
CA ASP A 337 12.88 4.73 1.56
C ASP A 337 11.41 4.38 1.35
N ILE A 338 10.45 5.10 1.93
CA ILE A 338 9.05 4.64 2.05
C ILE A 338 7.99 5.63 1.52
N MET A 339 8.14 6.95 1.73
CA MET A 339 7.05 7.90 1.43
C MET A 339 6.95 8.23 -0.05
N GLN A 340 8.08 8.58 -0.67
CA GLN A 340 8.16 9.00 -2.08
C GLN A 340 7.79 7.89 -3.07
N ASN A 341 7.97 6.63 -2.67
CA ASN A 341 7.59 5.45 -3.45
C ASN A 341 6.34 4.78 -2.86
N HIS A 342 6.48 3.87 -1.90
CA HIS A 342 5.41 2.96 -1.46
C HIS A 342 4.10 3.68 -1.09
N LEU A 343 4.15 4.71 -0.24
CA LEU A 343 2.94 5.41 0.18
C LEU A 343 2.34 6.30 -0.92
N LEU A 344 3.18 6.96 -1.73
CA LEU A 344 2.72 7.79 -2.85
C LEU A 344 2.11 6.95 -3.99
N GLN A 345 2.67 5.77 -4.26
CA GLN A 345 2.16 4.81 -5.24
C GLN A 345 0.77 4.28 -4.85
N ILE A 346 0.59 3.97 -3.56
CA ILE A 346 -0.73 3.59 -3.01
C ILE A 346 -1.70 4.78 -3.06
N LEU A 347 -1.24 6.01 -2.74
CA LEU A 347 -2.06 7.22 -2.86
C LEU A 347 -2.56 7.42 -4.30
N ALA A 348 -1.69 7.27 -5.30
CA ALA A 348 -2.06 7.45 -6.70
C ALA A 348 -3.18 6.48 -7.11
N LEU A 349 -3.07 5.17 -6.80
CA LEU A 349 -4.12 4.18 -7.05
C LEU A 349 -5.41 4.45 -6.25
N PHE A 350 -5.27 4.91 -5.00
CA PHE A 350 -6.41 5.26 -4.14
C PHE A 350 -7.19 6.47 -4.67
N ALA A 351 -6.50 7.46 -5.23
CA ALA A 351 -7.06 8.77 -5.55
C ALA A 351 -7.38 8.99 -7.04
N MET A 352 -6.86 8.17 -7.95
CA MET A 352 -7.08 8.30 -9.41
C MET A 352 -8.56 8.29 -9.80
N GLU A 353 -8.96 8.95 -10.88
CA GLU A 353 -10.33 8.81 -11.39
C GLU A 353 -10.54 7.41 -11.98
N THR A 354 -11.77 7.07 -12.36
CA THR A 354 -12.05 5.84 -13.09
C THR A 354 -11.31 5.86 -14.43
N PRO A 355 -10.39 4.90 -14.70
CA PRO A 355 -9.71 4.82 -15.98
C PRO A 355 -10.68 4.38 -17.08
N VAL A 356 -10.39 4.73 -18.33
CA VAL A 356 -11.27 4.38 -19.47
C VAL A 356 -11.29 2.89 -19.79
N SER A 357 -10.28 2.15 -19.33
CA SER A 357 -10.19 0.69 -19.41
C SER A 357 -9.34 0.13 -18.26
N LEU A 358 -9.07 -1.19 -18.26
CA LEU A 358 -8.10 -1.83 -17.35
C LEU A 358 -6.70 -1.97 -17.97
N ASP A 359 -6.45 -1.35 -19.12
CA ASP A 359 -5.16 -1.40 -19.80
C ASP A 359 -4.07 -0.64 -19.02
N ALA A 360 -2.84 -1.12 -19.17
CA ALA A 360 -1.70 -0.65 -18.39
C ALA A 360 -1.41 0.85 -18.57
N GLU A 361 -1.66 1.44 -19.73
CA GLU A 361 -1.44 2.88 -19.95
C GLU A 361 -2.54 3.73 -19.32
N ASP A 362 -3.82 3.32 -19.39
CA ASP A 362 -4.95 4.11 -18.89
C ASP A 362 -4.91 4.28 -17.38
N ILE A 363 -4.64 3.20 -16.64
CA ILE A 363 -4.44 3.24 -15.19
C ILE A 363 -3.24 4.14 -14.84
N ARG A 364 -2.11 4.03 -15.55
CA ARG A 364 -0.93 4.87 -15.26
C ARG A 364 -1.13 6.33 -15.67
N ASN A 365 -1.93 6.62 -16.70
CA ASN A 365 -2.34 7.99 -17.05
C ASN A 365 -3.13 8.64 -15.91
N GLU A 366 -4.09 7.93 -15.32
CA GLU A 366 -4.88 8.43 -14.20
C GLU A 366 -4.08 8.53 -12.88
N LYS A 367 -3.11 7.64 -12.63
CA LYS A 367 -2.10 7.81 -11.56
C LYS A 367 -1.27 9.10 -11.75
N VAL A 368 -0.68 9.30 -12.94
CA VAL A 368 0.16 10.47 -13.27
C VAL A 368 -0.63 11.78 -13.16
N LYS A 369 -1.89 11.78 -13.60
CA LYS A 369 -2.83 12.91 -13.50
C LYS A 369 -3.07 13.32 -12.04
N VAL A 370 -3.19 12.37 -11.11
CA VAL A 370 -3.23 12.67 -9.66
C VAL A 370 -1.93 13.31 -9.20
N LEU A 371 -0.77 12.70 -9.48
CA LEU A 371 0.52 13.22 -9.01
C LEU A 371 0.80 14.64 -9.53
N ARG A 372 0.41 14.93 -10.78
CA ARG A 372 0.48 16.28 -11.36
C ARG A 372 -0.57 17.27 -10.84
N SER A 373 -1.60 16.78 -10.15
CA SER A 373 -2.58 17.60 -9.43
C SER A 373 -2.20 17.82 -7.95
N MET A 374 -1.08 17.24 -7.47
CA MET A 374 -0.67 17.38 -6.08
C MET A 374 0.20 18.62 -5.86
N ARG A 375 0.04 19.25 -4.70
CA ARG A 375 0.91 20.35 -4.26
C ARG A 375 2.29 19.79 -3.87
N PRO A 376 3.41 20.40 -4.32
CA PRO A 376 4.73 20.07 -3.79
C PRO A 376 4.78 20.26 -2.27
N LEU A 377 5.38 19.30 -1.58
CA LEU A 377 5.36 19.23 -0.11
C LEU A 377 6.22 20.35 0.49
N GLN A 378 5.67 21.09 1.44
CA GLN A 378 6.33 22.20 2.14
C GLN A 378 6.85 21.76 3.51
N LEU A 379 7.90 22.39 4.04
CA LEU A 379 8.48 22.03 5.34
C LEU A 379 7.48 22.19 6.50
N ASP A 380 6.63 23.21 6.49
CA ASP A 380 5.61 23.44 7.52
C ASP A 380 4.58 22.29 7.62
N ASP A 381 4.41 21.51 6.54
CA ASP A 381 3.49 20.38 6.45
C ASP A 381 4.16 19.04 6.75
N VAL A 382 5.42 19.04 7.21
CA VAL A 382 6.22 17.85 7.50
C VAL A 382 6.74 17.87 8.93
N VAL A 383 6.66 16.71 9.60
CA VAL A 383 7.33 16.46 10.88
C VAL A 383 8.28 15.29 10.72
N VAL A 384 9.58 15.55 10.90
CA VAL A 384 10.65 14.55 10.90
C VAL A 384 11.04 14.14 12.31
N GLY A 385 11.35 12.85 12.49
CA GLY A 385 11.76 12.28 13.77
C GLY A 385 12.86 11.23 13.62
N GLN A 386 13.59 10.97 14.70
CA GLN A 386 14.66 9.97 14.75
C GLN A 386 14.63 9.17 16.06
N TYR A 387 14.72 7.83 15.98
CA TYR A 387 14.56 7.00 17.18
C TYR A 387 15.78 7.07 18.11
N LYS A 388 15.50 7.23 19.42
CA LYS A 388 16.50 7.14 20.51
C LYS A 388 16.36 5.83 21.29
N SER A 389 17.45 5.47 21.98
CA SER A 389 17.52 4.29 22.84
C SER A 389 16.39 4.24 23.87
N HIS A 390 15.91 3.04 24.17
CA HIS A 390 14.86 2.79 25.16
C HIS A 390 15.08 1.43 25.84
N THR A 391 14.88 1.36 27.16
CA THR A 391 14.95 0.12 27.94
C THR A 391 13.56 -0.29 28.38
N LYS A 392 13.14 -1.51 28.04
CA LYS A 392 11.83 -2.08 28.37
C LYS A 392 11.98 -3.56 28.77
N GLY A 393 11.50 -3.91 29.97
CA GLY A 393 11.58 -5.30 30.48
C GLY A 393 13.02 -5.84 30.58
N GLY A 394 13.98 -5.00 31.00
CA GLY A 394 15.40 -5.35 31.06
C GLY A 394 16.13 -5.38 29.70
N THR A 395 15.41 -5.39 28.58
CA THR A 395 16.01 -5.31 27.24
C THR A 395 16.23 -3.85 26.86
N THR A 396 17.44 -3.50 26.44
CA THR A 396 17.78 -2.15 25.94
C THR A 396 17.89 -2.18 24.42
N TYR A 397 17.07 -1.37 23.76
CA TYR A 397 17.04 -1.19 22.32
C TYR A 397 17.89 0.03 21.95
N PRO A 398 18.84 -0.07 21.00
CA PRO A 398 19.73 1.04 20.64
C PRO A 398 18.98 2.19 19.94
N GLY A 399 19.51 3.41 20.04
CA GLY A 399 19.10 4.53 19.21
C GLY A 399 19.69 4.45 17.79
N TYR A 400 19.20 5.28 16.87
CA TYR A 400 19.68 5.24 15.48
C TYR A 400 21.17 5.57 15.37
N THR A 401 21.61 6.62 16.05
CA THR A 401 23.02 7.02 16.14
C THR A 401 23.88 6.09 16.99
N ASP A 402 23.35 5.01 17.57
CA ASP A 402 24.13 4.00 18.29
C ASP A 402 24.66 2.89 17.35
N ASP A 403 24.08 2.74 16.16
CA ASP A 403 24.63 1.92 15.07
C ASP A 403 26.01 2.47 14.67
N LYS A 404 27.04 1.61 14.70
CA LYS A 404 28.43 1.97 14.38
C LYS A 404 28.64 2.39 12.92
N THR A 405 27.65 2.15 12.06
CA THR A 405 27.66 2.55 10.64
C THR A 405 27.04 3.93 10.40
N VAL A 406 26.51 4.60 11.44
CA VAL A 406 25.82 5.90 11.35
C VAL A 406 26.69 7.01 12.00
N PRO A 407 26.83 8.19 11.36
CA PRO A 407 27.47 9.35 11.96
C PRO A 407 26.78 9.78 13.27
N LYS A 408 27.55 10.14 14.30
CA LYS A 408 27.00 10.52 15.63
C LYS A 408 26.18 11.82 15.60
N ASP A 409 26.42 12.65 14.60
CA ASP A 409 25.74 13.90 14.27
C ASP A 409 24.64 13.73 13.20
N SER A 410 24.33 12.50 12.76
CA SER A 410 23.32 12.25 11.73
C SER A 410 21.95 12.83 12.09
N LEU A 411 21.43 13.66 11.18
CA LEU A 411 20.09 14.23 11.23
C LEU A 411 19.06 13.41 10.43
N THR A 412 19.45 12.24 9.90
CA THR A 412 18.60 11.44 9.02
C THR A 412 17.29 11.05 9.70
N PRO A 413 16.12 11.37 9.11
CA PRO A 413 14.82 10.98 9.67
C PRO A 413 14.59 9.47 9.54
N THR A 414 14.37 8.80 10.67
CA THR A 414 13.84 7.42 10.73
C THR A 414 12.32 7.38 10.84
N PHE A 415 11.71 8.55 11.05
CA PHE A 415 10.27 8.80 11.04
C PHE A 415 9.97 10.07 10.24
N ALA A 416 8.87 10.07 9.49
CA ALA A 416 8.28 11.28 8.95
C ALA A 416 6.74 11.17 8.91
N ALA A 417 6.08 12.28 9.20
CA ALA A 417 4.66 12.49 8.91
C ALA A 417 4.51 13.71 8.00
N ALA A 418 3.55 13.68 7.08
CA ALA A 418 3.31 14.74 6.11
C ALA A 418 1.82 14.93 5.84
N ALA A 419 1.39 16.16 5.58
CA ALA A 419 0.07 16.47 5.02
C ALA A 419 0.21 16.82 3.53
N LEU A 420 -0.56 16.15 2.66
CA LEU A 420 -0.56 16.35 1.22
C LEU A 420 -1.96 16.71 0.72
N PHE A 421 -2.04 17.42 -0.40
CA PHE A 421 -3.30 17.88 -1.02
C PHE A 421 -3.29 17.60 -2.53
N ILE A 422 -4.48 17.31 -3.07
CA ILE A 422 -4.71 17.06 -4.50
C ILE A 422 -5.71 18.13 -4.99
N ASP A 423 -5.25 19.05 -5.82
CA ASP A 423 -6.04 20.16 -6.36
C ASP A 423 -6.85 19.74 -7.58
N ASN A 424 -7.87 18.90 -7.33
CA ASN A 424 -8.85 18.51 -8.34
C ASN A 424 -10.29 18.48 -7.78
N ALA A 425 -11.28 18.35 -8.68
CA ALA A 425 -12.69 18.43 -8.31
C ALA A 425 -13.14 17.36 -7.30
N ARG A 426 -12.50 16.17 -7.24
CA ARG A 426 -12.84 15.08 -6.31
C ARG A 426 -12.26 15.31 -4.92
N TRP A 427 -11.08 15.94 -4.83
CA TRP A 427 -10.23 15.94 -3.62
C TRP A 427 -9.89 17.31 -3.02
N ASP A 428 -10.22 18.41 -3.70
CA ASP A 428 -10.03 19.78 -3.17
C ASP A 428 -10.56 19.92 -1.73
N GLY A 429 -9.69 20.43 -0.85
CA GLY A 429 -9.93 20.59 0.59
C GLY A 429 -9.80 19.32 1.45
N VAL A 430 -9.48 18.15 0.88
CA VAL A 430 -9.26 16.90 1.64
C VAL A 430 -7.77 16.70 1.92
N PRO A 431 -7.32 16.65 3.19
CA PRO A 431 -5.95 16.33 3.53
C PRO A 431 -5.68 14.83 3.43
N PHE A 432 -4.56 14.49 2.79
CA PHE A 432 -3.98 13.15 2.75
C PHE A 432 -2.79 13.10 3.72
N LEU A 433 -2.99 12.44 4.85
CA LEU A 433 -1.98 12.31 5.90
C LEU A 433 -1.10 11.09 5.64
N MET A 434 0.18 11.27 5.34
CA MET A 434 1.16 10.17 5.30
C MET A 434 1.90 10.07 6.63
N LYS A 435 2.17 8.85 7.08
CA LYS A 435 3.01 8.53 8.25
C LYS A 435 3.89 7.33 7.92
N ALA A 436 5.20 7.47 8.01
CA ALA A 436 6.16 6.39 7.86
C ALA A 436 7.19 6.40 8.99
N GLY A 437 7.53 5.25 9.57
CA GLY A 437 8.64 5.20 10.54
C GLY A 437 9.08 3.80 10.95
N LYS A 438 10.35 3.72 11.37
CA LYS A 438 11.00 2.53 11.95
C LYS A 438 11.09 2.64 13.47
N ALA A 439 11.35 1.53 14.16
CA ALA A 439 11.40 1.43 15.62
C ALA A 439 10.14 1.98 16.33
N LEU A 440 8.96 1.66 15.78
CA LEU A 440 7.65 2.04 16.31
C LEU A 440 6.99 0.91 17.12
N HIS A 441 5.85 1.19 17.74
CA HIS A 441 5.16 0.28 18.67
C HIS A 441 4.60 -1.00 18.04
N THR A 442 4.42 -1.03 16.72
CA THR A 442 3.84 -2.16 15.96
C THR A 442 4.33 -2.14 14.51
N ARG A 443 4.43 -3.30 13.86
CA ARG A 443 4.47 -3.41 12.40
C ARG A 443 3.06 -3.31 11.80
N SER A 444 2.85 -2.38 10.87
CA SER A 444 1.60 -2.26 10.09
C SER A 444 1.82 -1.49 8.78
N ALA A 445 1.03 -1.80 7.75
CA ALA A 445 0.75 -0.89 6.65
C ALA A 445 -0.77 -0.81 6.44
N GLU A 446 -1.32 0.40 6.51
CA GLU A 446 -2.78 0.65 6.54
C GLU A 446 -3.16 1.88 5.71
N ILE A 447 -4.32 1.79 5.06
CA ILE A 447 -5.05 2.92 4.49
C ILE A 447 -6.30 3.14 5.35
N ARG A 448 -6.54 4.37 5.80
CA ARG A 448 -7.72 4.74 6.59
C ARG A 448 -8.45 5.89 5.92
N VAL A 449 -9.75 5.73 5.72
CA VAL A 449 -10.62 6.74 5.11
C VAL A 449 -11.63 7.17 6.17
N GLN A 450 -11.42 8.33 6.79
CA GLN A 450 -12.35 8.86 7.78
C GLN A 450 -13.46 9.63 7.06
N PHE A 451 -14.70 9.21 7.23
CA PHE A 451 -15.87 9.90 6.67
C PHE A 451 -16.28 11.09 7.54
N ARG A 452 -17.02 12.04 6.95
CA ARG A 452 -17.62 13.18 7.65
C ARG A 452 -18.74 12.72 8.58
N HIS A 453 -19.02 13.50 9.62
CA HIS A 453 -20.17 13.27 10.50
C HIS A 453 -21.48 13.38 9.72
N VAL A 454 -22.47 12.56 10.10
CA VAL A 454 -23.83 12.63 9.53
C VAL A 454 -24.48 13.97 9.91
N PRO A 455 -24.90 14.81 8.94
CA PRO A 455 -25.55 16.08 9.24
C PRO A 455 -26.85 15.88 10.03
N GLY A 456 -27.03 16.64 11.12
CA GLY A 456 -28.24 16.57 11.94
C GLY A 456 -28.44 15.24 12.69
N ASN A 457 -27.38 14.47 12.94
CA ASN A 457 -27.47 13.14 13.58
C ASN A 457 -28.23 13.17 14.92
N LEU A 458 -29.44 12.59 14.89
CA LEU A 458 -30.36 12.53 16.03
C LEU A 458 -29.79 11.76 17.23
N TYR A 459 -28.85 10.84 16.99
CA TYR A 459 -28.27 9.96 18.00
C TYR A 459 -27.01 10.51 18.68
N ASN A 460 -26.64 11.78 18.43
CA ASN A 460 -25.45 12.40 19.07
C ASN A 460 -25.48 12.34 20.61
N LYS A 461 -26.66 12.25 21.24
CA LYS A 461 -26.81 12.10 22.70
C LYS A 461 -26.77 10.64 23.20
N ASN A 462 -26.54 9.67 22.32
CA ASN A 462 -26.65 8.24 22.60
C ASN A 462 -25.36 7.45 22.39
N PHE A 463 -24.30 8.08 21.89
CA PHE A 463 -22.94 7.52 21.89
C PHE A 463 -22.36 7.39 23.30
N GLY A 464 -21.18 6.77 23.40
CA GLY A 464 -20.32 6.92 24.57
C GLY A 464 -19.82 8.36 24.76
N SER A 465 -18.91 8.56 25.70
CA SER A 465 -18.39 9.88 26.10
C SER A 465 -17.45 10.56 25.08
N ASP A 466 -17.51 10.17 23.81
CA ASP A 466 -16.64 10.64 22.73
C ASP A 466 -17.46 10.78 21.43
N LEU A 467 -17.37 11.95 20.78
CA LEU A 467 -18.12 12.30 19.58
C LEU A 467 -17.31 12.19 18.28
N ASP A 468 -15.97 12.16 18.32
CA ASP A 468 -15.15 11.92 17.12
C ASP A 468 -15.11 10.43 16.78
N GLN A 469 -15.24 9.55 17.80
CA GLN A 469 -15.49 8.11 17.61
C GLN A 469 -16.81 7.80 16.88
N ALA A 470 -17.74 8.75 16.75
CA ALA A 470 -18.98 8.58 15.97
C ALA A 470 -18.79 8.73 14.44
N THR A 471 -17.54 8.95 13.97
CA THR A 471 -17.22 8.95 12.53
C THR A 471 -17.12 7.52 11.98
N ASN A 472 -17.67 7.29 10.78
CA ASN A 472 -17.42 6.04 10.07
C ASN A 472 -16.01 6.05 9.47
N GLU A 473 -15.36 4.89 9.42
CA GLU A 473 -13.97 4.77 8.93
C GLU A 473 -13.84 3.47 8.13
N LEU A 474 -13.46 3.56 6.85
CA LEU A 474 -13.05 2.41 6.05
C LEU A 474 -11.55 2.19 6.24
N VAL A 475 -11.16 0.99 6.67
CA VAL A 475 -9.76 0.62 6.90
C VAL A 475 -9.39 -0.54 5.97
N ILE A 476 -8.26 -0.40 5.29
CA ILE A 476 -7.65 -1.40 4.42
C ILE A 476 -6.26 -1.69 4.99
N ARG A 477 -6.13 -2.80 5.72
CA ARG A 477 -4.88 -3.22 6.36
C ARG A 477 -4.09 -4.12 5.41
N VAL A 478 -3.11 -3.52 4.75
CA VAL A 478 -2.27 -4.12 3.70
C VAL A 478 -1.28 -5.16 4.27
N GLN A 479 -0.88 -5.03 5.54
CA GLN A 479 -0.16 -6.03 6.33
C GLN A 479 -0.06 -5.58 7.80
N PRO A 480 0.15 -6.48 8.78
CA PRO A 480 -0.11 -7.92 8.72
C PRO A 480 -1.62 -8.23 8.74
N ASP A 481 -1.98 -9.51 8.65
CA ASP A 481 -3.37 -9.99 8.75
C ASP A 481 -4.32 -9.24 7.80
N GLU A 482 -4.13 -9.45 6.50
CA GLU A 482 -4.76 -8.70 5.41
C GLU A 482 -6.29 -8.61 5.60
N ALA A 483 -6.79 -7.39 5.77
CA ALA A 483 -8.20 -7.16 6.10
C ALA A 483 -8.76 -5.86 5.50
N ILE A 484 -10.05 -5.89 5.18
CA ILE A 484 -10.85 -4.71 4.83
C ILE A 484 -12.01 -4.65 5.81
N TYR A 485 -12.16 -3.54 6.54
CA TYR A 485 -13.27 -3.37 7.47
C TYR A 485 -13.82 -1.95 7.51
N LEU A 486 -15.13 -1.83 7.73
CA LEU A 486 -15.84 -0.57 7.88
C LEU A 486 -16.31 -0.43 9.33
N LYS A 487 -15.79 0.57 10.04
CA LYS A 487 -16.31 1.03 11.32
C LYS A 487 -17.63 1.75 11.10
N ILE A 488 -18.69 1.24 11.72
CA ILE A 488 -20.04 1.80 11.70
C ILE A 488 -20.54 2.08 13.12
N ASN A 489 -21.49 2.99 13.23
CA ASN A 489 -22.22 3.24 14.47
C ASN A 489 -23.33 2.20 14.61
N ASN A 490 -23.31 1.37 15.64
CA ASN A 490 -24.27 0.30 15.87
C ASN A 490 -24.99 0.47 17.22
N LYS A 491 -26.23 -0.03 17.32
CA LYS A 491 -26.95 -0.11 18.59
C LYS A 491 -26.36 -1.25 19.42
N VAL A 492 -25.99 -0.96 20.68
CA VAL A 492 -25.56 -1.98 21.64
C VAL A 492 -26.71 -2.99 21.86
N PRO A 493 -26.46 -4.31 21.77
CA PRO A 493 -27.45 -5.33 22.08
C PRO A 493 -28.01 -5.17 23.51
N GLY A 494 -29.34 -5.03 23.63
CA GLY A 494 -30.01 -4.77 24.90
C GLY A 494 -31.28 -3.94 24.75
N LEU A 495 -31.87 -3.54 25.89
CA LEU A 495 -33.13 -2.80 25.96
C LEU A 495 -32.96 -1.29 25.73
N GLY A 496 -31.81 -0.70 26.06
CA GLY A 496 -31.51 0.71 25.82
C GLY A 496 -31.16 1.04 24.37
N ILE A 497 -31.01 2.33 24.06
CA ILE A 497 -30.65 2.85 22.72
C ILE A 497 -29.22 3.41 22.66
N ARG A 498 -28.32 2.95 23.54
CA ARG A 498 -26.89 3.31 23.50
C ARG A 498 -26.28 2.84 22.18
N LEU A 499 -25.50 3.71 21.54
CA LEU A 499 -24.70 3.39 20.36
C LEU A 499 -23.24 3.14 20.76
N ASP A 500 -22.56 2.36 19.92
CA ASP A 500 -21.14 2.01 20.05
C ASP A 500 -20.53 1.81 18.65
N ALA A 501 -19.20 1.86 18.56
CA ALA A 501 -18.49 1.62 17.30
C ALA A 501 -18.38 0.10 17.04
N SER A 502 -18.65 -0.34 15.82
CA SER A 502 -18.64 -1.76 15.46
C SER A 502 -18.09 -1.99 14.05
N ASN A 503 -17.50 -3.17 13.80
CA ASN A 503 -16.78 -3.46 12.55
C ASN A 503 -17.56 -4.42 11.66
N LEU A 504 -17.89 -3.99 10.43
CA LEU A 504 -18.18 -4.91 9.34
C LEU A 504 -16.84 -5.35 8.72
N ASN A 505 -16.46 -6.62 8.85
CA ASN A 505 -15.07 -7.07 8.65
C ASN A 505 -14.92 -8.20 7.62
N LEU A 506 -14.00 -8.03 6.69
CA LEU A 506 -13.44 -9.05 5.80
C LEU A 506 -11.96 -9.27 6.15
N LEU A 507 -11.68 -10.27 6.99
CA LEU A 507 -10.33 -10.77 7.25
C LEU A 507 -10.00 -11.89 6.25
N TYR A 508 -8.95 -11.72 5.44
CA TYR A 508 -8.67 -12.62 4.31
C TYR A 508 -8.38 -14.05 4.77
N SER A 509 -7.51 -14.21 5.78
CA SER A 509 -7.14 -15.51 6.36
C SER A 509 -8.29 -16.28 7.03
N ALA A 510 -9.41 -15.61 7.34
CA ALA A 510 -10.63 -16.24 7.83
C ALA A 510 -11.66 -16.51 6.73
N ARG A 511 -11.61 -15.79 5.60
CA ARG A 511 -12.57 -15.91 4.50
C ARG A 511 -12.08 -16.79 3.34
N TYR A 512 -10.78 -16.86 3.12
CA TYR A 512 -10.16 -17.56 2.00
C TYR A 512 -9.13 -18.57 2.51
N SER A 513 -9.14 -19.78 1.94
CA SER A 513 -8.25 -20.89 2.34
C SER A 513 -6.99 -21.00 1.48
N LYS A 514 -6.68 -19.97 0.69
CA LYS A 514 -5.44 -19.86 -0.10
C LYS A 514 -4.44 -19.01 0.67
N GLU A 515 -3.16 -19.33 0.52
CA GLU A 515 -2.08 -18.41 0.90
C GLU A 515 -2.05 -17.22 -0.07
N ILE A 516 -1.64 -16.05 0.42
CA ILE A 516 -1.49 -14.85 -0.41
C ILE A 516 -0.11 -14.92 -1.11
N PRO A 517 0.00 -14.58 -2.42
CA PRO A 517 1.27 -14.47 -3.12
C PRO A 517 2.22 -13.45 -2.47
N ASP A 518 3.52 -13.70 -2.54
CA ASP A 518 4.48 -12.63 -2.22
C ASP A 518 4.50 -11.60 -3.36
N ALA A 519 4.70 -10.32 -3.06
CA ALA A 519 4.64 -9.27 -4.09
C ALA A 519 5.66 -9.46 -5.23
N TYR A 520 6.79 -10.13 -4.98
CA TYR A 520 7.73 -10.47 -6.05
C TYR A 520 7.19 -11.56 -6.98
N GLU A 521 6.31 -12.46 -6.53
CA GLU A 521 5.67 -13.48 -7.38
C GLU A 521 4.72 -12.82 -8.37
N ARG A 522 3.85 -11.90 -7.90
CA ARG A 522 2.95 -11.12 -8.76
C ARG A 522 3.74 -10.31 -9.80
N LEU A 523 4.73 -9.54 -9.36
CA LEU A 523 5.52 -8.67 -10.24
C LEU A 523 6.41 -9.47 -11.22
N LEU A 524 6.95 -10.63 -10.84
CA LEU A 524 7.69 -11.49 -11.78
C LEU A 524 6.78 -12.06 -12.86
N LEU A 525 5.56 -12.48 -12.50
CA LEU A 525 4.57 -12.98 -13.46
C LEU A 525 4.16 -11.87 -14.44
N ASP A 526 3.75 -10.70 -13.92
CA ASP A 526 3.35 -9.54 -14.73
C ASP A 526 4.45 -9.14 -15.73
N ALA A 527 5.73 -9.16 -15.31
CA ALA A 527 6.86 -8.84 -16.18
C ALA A 527 7.16 -9.93 -17.25
N ILE A 528 6.77 -11.19 -17.01
CA ILE A 528 6.84 -12.27 -18.01
C ILE A 528 5.68 -12.16 -19.01
N GLU A 529 4.47 -11.83 -18.55
CA GLU A 529 3.31 -11.63 -19.43
C GLU A 529 3.46 -10.34 -20.26
N GLY A 530 4.00 -9.28 -19.67
CA GLY A 530 4.13 -7.94 -20.26
C GLY A 530 3.16 -6.92 -19.68
N GLU A 531 2.53 -7.27 -18.57
CA GLU A 531 1.63 -6.43 -17.82
C GLU A 531 2.42 -5.33 -17.10
N ARG A 532 1.99 -4.08 -17.27
CA ARG A 532 2.71 -2.88 -16.83
C ARG A 532 1.90 -2.02 -15.86
N ARG A 533 0.66 -2.41 -15.49
CA ARG A 533 -0.18 -1.76 -14.47
C ARG A 533 0.56 -1.49 -13.16
N LEU A 534 1.34 -2.48 -12.68
CA LEU A 534 1.98 -2.46 -11.36
C LEU A 534 3.45 -1.97 -11.39
N PHE A 535 3.87 -1.26 -12.43
CA PHE A 535 5.25 -0.77 -12.60
C PHE A 535 5.30 0.75 -12.83
N ILE A 536 6.28 1.42 -12.21
CA ILE A 536 6.38 2.89 -12.25
C ILE A 536 6.84 3.36 -13.63
N ARG A 537 6.02 4.18 -14.30
CA ARG A 537 6.36 4.84 -15.57
C ARG A 537 7.26 6.06 -15.32
N SER A 538 8.08 6.45 -16.28
CA SER A 538 9.09 7.50 -16.11
C SER A 538 8.52 8.89 -15.82
N ASP A 539 7.37 9.23 -16.40
CA ASP A 539 6.62 10.46 -16.10
C ASP A 539 5.89 10.40 -14.74
N GLU A 540 5.59 9.19 -14.26
CA GLU A 540 5.08 8.98 -12.90
C GLU A 540 6.18 9.18 -11.86
N LEU A 541 7.39 8.67 -12.14
CA LEU A 541 8.57 8.85 -11.29
C LEU A 541 9.03 10.31 -11.22
N ASP A 542 8.98 11.02 -12.35
CA ASP A 542 9.26 12.46 -12.47
C ASP A 542 8.28 13.31 -11.63
N ALA A 543 6.97 13.04 -11.76
CA ALA A 543 5.96 13.68 -10.91
C ALA A 543 6.16 13.35 -9.42
N ALA A 544 6.45 12.08 -9.09
CA ALA A 544 6.72 11.65 -7.71
C ALA A 544 7.92 12.37 -7.09
N TRP A 545 9.02 12.54 -7.82
CA TRP A 545 10.18 13.27 -7.31
C TRP A 545 9.96 14.78 -7.24
N SER A 546 9.18 15.36 -8.16
CA SER A 546 8.84 16.79 -8.15
C SER A 546 8.10 17.21 -6.88
N LEU A 547 7.28 16.32 -6.30
CA LEU A 547 6.55 16.57 -5.05
C LEU A 547 7.44 16.59 -3.80
N PHE A 548 8.47 15.73 -3.74
CA PHE A 548 9.31 15.53 -2.54
C PHE A 548 10.68 16.23 -2.60
N THR A 549 11.22 16.51 -3.79
CA THR A 549 12.56 17.10 -3.94
C THR A 549 12.72 18.46 -3.23
N PRO A 550 11.74 19.38 -3.24
CA PRO A 550 11.86 20.67 -2.55
C PRO A 550 12.12 20.51 -1.04
N VAL A 551 11.22 19.84 -0.30
CA VAL A 551 11.37 19.64 1.14
C VAL A 551 12.58 18.77 1.50
N LEU A 552 12.97 17.81 0.65
CA LEU A 552 14.20 17.03 0.87
C LEU A 552 15.46 17.93 0.82
N LYS A 553 15.58 18.80 -0.20
CA LYS A 553 16.68 19.76 -0.29
C LYS A 553 16.62 20.77 0.87
N GLU A 554 15.43 21.21 1.28
CA GLU A 554 15.25 22.15 2.38
C GLU A 554 15.64 21.57 3.76
N LEU A 555 15.25 20.33 4.06
CA LEU A 555 15.63 19.59 5.28
C LEU A 555 17.16 19.49 5.40
N GLU A 556 17.83 19.17 4.29
CA GLU A 556 19.29 19.00 4.19
C GLU A 556 20.03 20.35 4.31
N GLN A 557 19.55 21.39 3.61
CA GLN A 557 20.15 22.74 3.63
C GLN A 557 19.98 23.44 4.98
N LYS A 558 18.77 23.41 5.57
CA LYS A 558 18.48 24.02 6.87
C LYS A 558 18.96 23.17 8.05
N LYS A 559 19.46 21.94 7.80
CA LYS A 559 19.90 20.97 8.82
C LYS A 559 18.85 20.78 9.92
N ILE A 560 17.61 20.52 9.51
CA ILE A 560 16.47 20.41 10.44
C ILE A 560 16.69 19.24 11.40
N VAL A 561 16.72 19.53 12.70
CA VAL A 561 16.96 18.53 13.74
C VAL A 561 15.70 17.68 13.95
N PRO A 562 15.75 16.35 13.76
CA PRO A 562 14.57 15.49 13.88
C PRO A 562 14.16 15.26 15.34
N GLU A 563 12.86 15.28 15.61
CA GLU A 563 12.31 15.07 16.96
C GLU A 563 12.61 13.64 17.48
N LYS A 564 13.16 13.54 18.70
CA LYS A 564 13.74 12.30 19.24
C LYS A 564 12.72 11.43 19.98
N TYR A 565 12.11 10.47 19.28
CA TYR A 565 11.11 9.54 19.83
C TYR A 565 11.75 8.25 20.40
N PRO A 566 11.27 7.68 21.52
CA PRO A 566 11.80 6.40 22.03
C PRO A 566 11.55 5.23 21.07
N TYR A 567 12.50 4.30 20.99
CA TYR A 567 12.29 3.01 20.33
C TYR A 567 11.03 2.32 20.88
N GLY A 568 10.14 1.85 20.00
CA GLY A 568 8.90 1.16 20.37
C GLY A 568 7.75 2.09 20.78
N SER A 569 7.90 3.41 20.59
CA SER A 569 6.83 4.40 20.80
C SER A 569 5.98 4.62 19.53
N ARG A 570 5.06 5.60 19.56
CA ARG A 570 4.14 5.87 18.44
C ARG A 570 4.73 6.80 17.36
N GLY A 571 5.97 7.25 17.55
CA GLY A 571 6.61 8.33 16.81
C GLY A 571 6.66 9.65 17.62
N PRO A 572 7.15 10.74 17.00
CA PRO A 572 7.22 12.07 17.60
C PRO A 572 5.85 12.70 17.89
N ILE A 573 5.79 13.57 18.90
CA ILE A 573 4.55 14.28 19.28
C ILE A 573 4.13 15.29 18.22
N GLY A 574 5.07 15.89 17.49
CA GLY A 574 4.79 16.78 16.35
C GLY A 574 3.83 16.16 15.33
N ALA A 575 3.88 14.84 15.10
CA ALA A 575 2.99 14.16 14.16
C ALA A 575 1.51 14.26 14.57
N HIS A 576 1.22 14.26 15.88
CA HIS A 576 -0.14 14.45 16.39
C HIS A 576 -0.62 15.89 16.19
N TYR A 577 0.25 16.89 16.42
CA TYR A 577 -0.05 18.30 16.17
C TYR A 577 -0.27 18.61 14.67
N LEU A 578 0.52 18.00 13.78
CA LEU A 578 0.36 18.12 12.32
C LEU A 578 -1.02 17.62 11.86
N ALA A 579 -1.46 16.47 12.37
CA ALA A 579 -2.77 15.93 12.06
C ALA A 579 -3.90 16.86 12.55
N ALA A 580 -3.83 17.25 13.83
CA ALA A 580 -4.83 18.11 14.47
C ALA A 580 -4.98 19.46 13.75
N ARG A 581 -3.88 20.07 13.30
CA ARG A 581 -3.89 21.28 12.45
C ARG A 581 -4.79 21.10 11.22
N TYR A 582 -4.72 19.93 10.58
CA TYR A 582 -5.50 19.59 9.39
C TYR A 582 -6.84 18.92 9.68
N LYS A 583 -7.35 19.02 10.92
CA LYS A 583 -8.65 18.49 11.37
C LYS A 583 -8.83 16.98 11.15
N GLY A 584 -7.74 16.26 10.92
CA GLY A 584 -7.68 14.83 11.10
C GLY A 584 -7.16 14.52 12.49
N GLU A 585 -7.66 13.45 13.10
CA GLU A 585 -6.85 12.74 14.07
C GLU A 585 -5.98 11.78 13.26
N ILE A 586 -4.70 11.61 13.58
CA ILE A 586 -4.07 10.31 13.26
C ILE A 586 -4.87 9.32 14.07
N THR A 587 -5.68 8.48 13.42
CA THR A 587 -6.45 7.45 14.11
C THR A 587 -5.45 6.45 14.63
N THR A 588 -4.95 6.72 15.83
CA THR A 588 -4.05 5.83 16.52
C THR A 588 -4.72 4.47 16.61
N LEU A 589 -3.94 3.40 16.46
CA LEU A 589 -4.38 2.08 16.88
C LEU A 589 -4.86 2.20 18.34
N SER A 590 -6.17 2.24 18.54
CA SER A 590 -6.78 2.02 19.84
C SER A 590 -6.43 0.60 20.28
N GLU A 591 -6.61 0.30 21.55
CA GLU A 591 -6.36 -1.05 22.06
C GLU A 591 -7.47 -2.00 21.57
N THR A 592 -7.40 -2.43 20.31
CA THR A 592 -8.13 -3.61 19.82
C THR A 592 -7.46 -4.88 20.37
N SER A 593 -7.37 -4.95 21.70
CA SER A 593 -6.84 -6.09 22.47
C SER A 593 -7.80 -7.29 22.42
N ASP A 594 -9.04 -7.08 21.96
CA ASP A 594 -10.07 -8.11 21.70
C ASP A 594 -9.59 -9.30 20.87
N TRP A 595 -8.60 -9.13 19.99
CA TRP A 595 -8.06 -10.20 19.15
C TRP A 595 -7.40 -11.33 19.95
N VAL A 596 -6.99 -11.10 21.19
CA VAL A 596 -6.41 -12.14 22.06
C VAL A 596 -7.48 -13.11 22.58
N THR A 597 -8.72 -12.65 22.74
CA THR A 597 -9.80 -13.43 23.39
C THR A 597 -10.35 -14.53 22.47
N LEU A 598 -10.50 -14.24 21.16
CA LEU A 598 -11.14 -15.16 20.20
C LEU A 598 -10.36 -16.44 19.90
N LYS A 599 -9.04 -16.48 20.16
CA LYS A 599 -8.24 -17.72 20.02
C LYS A 599 -8.45 -18.71 21.16
N LYS A 600 -8.89 -18.27 22.35
CA LYS A 600 -9.11 -19.16 23.50
C LYS A 600 -10.47 -19.86 23.48
N SER A 601 -11.43 -19.38 22.71
CA SER A 601 -12.76 -20.01 22.57
C SER A 601 -12.81 -21.18 21.58
N SER A 602 -11.82 -21.32 20.69
CA SER A 602 -11.81 -22.37 19.65
C SER A 602 -11.18 -23.71 20.07
N GLU A 603 -10.45 -23.76 21.19
CA GLU A 603 -9.70 -24.95 21.62
C GLU A 603 -10.44 -25.82 22.66
N HIS A 604 -11.67 -25.47 23.06
CA HIS A 604 -12.47 -26.21 24.05
C HIS A 604 -13.91 -26.46 23.56
N SER A 605 -14.07 -27.14 22.42
CA SER A 605 -15.39 -27.57 21.93
C SER A 605 -15.33 -28.84 21.05
N SER A 606 -14.65 -29.89 21.51
CA SER A 606 -14.57 -31.16 20.76
C SER A 606 -14.56 -32.44 21.62
N ASP A 607 -15.23 -32.46 22.78
CA ASP A 607 -15.75 -33.73 23.33
C ASP A 607 -16.93 -33.52 24.28
N SER A 608 -17.74 -34.57 24.46
CA SER A 608 -18.94 -34.78 25.31
C SER A 608 -20.26 -35.05 24.56
N THR A 609 -20.42 -36.30 24.10
CA THR A 609 -21.74 -36.84 23.73
C THR A 609 -22.54 -37.15 25.00
N VAL A 610 -23.53 -36.33 25.35
CA VAL A 610 -24.39 -36.54 26.54
C VAL A 610 -25.75 -37.12 26.16
N GLN A 611 -26.10 -38.28 26.74
CA GLN A 611 -27.38 -38.94 26.50
C GLN A 611 -28.54 -38.27 27.26
N VAL A 612 -29.72 -38.25 26.64
CA VAL A 612 -30.98 -37.95 27.34
C VAL A 612 -31.38 -39.15 28.20
N ARG A 613 -31.61 -38.93 29.51
CA ARG A 613 -32.37 -39.86 30.36
C ARG A 613 -33.29 -39.11 31.32
N VAL A 614 -34.35 -39.80 31.74
CA VAL A 614 -35.53 -39.21 32.38
C VAL A 614 -35.70 -39.75 33.79
N GLY A 615 -36.09 -38.88 34.73
CA GLY A 615 -37.13 -39.23 35.69
C GLY A 615 -36.76 -39.31 37.19
N ALA A 616 -37.49 -38.49 37.95
CA ALA A 616 -38.10 -38.80 39.24
C ALA A 616 -37.24 -38.84 40.53
N CYS A 617 -37.90 -38.39 41.60
CA CYS A 617 -37.37 -38.16 42.94
C CYS A 617 -37.22 -39.45 43.77
N LYS A 618 -36.44 -39.35 44.87
CA LYS A 618 -36.88 -39.83 46.21
C LYS A 618 -36.08 -39.20 47.35
N ASN A 619 -36.72 -39.10 48.51
CA ASN A 619 -36.12 -38.63 49.78
C ASN A 619 -35.24 -39.71 50.41
N VAL A 620 -34.32 -39.32 51.30
CA VAL A 620 -34.36 -39.68 52.75
C VAL A 620 -33.23 -38.99 53.55
N LYS A 621 -33.46 -38.83 54.86
CA LYS A 621 -32.66 -38.17 55.94
C LYS A 621 -31.91 -39.26 56.81
N PRO A 622 -31.31 -38.98 57.99
CA PRO A 622 -30.34 -37.93 58.38
C PRO A 622 -29.21 -38.41 59.33
N THR A 623 -28.21 -37.56 59.58
CA THR A 623 -27.47 -37.35 60.85
C THR A 623 -27.07 -35.85 60.91
N GLY A 624 -26.85 -35.13 62.02
CA GLY A 624 -26.70 -35.45 63.45
C GLY A 624 -25.25 -35.19 63.90
N SER A 625 -24.90 -34.36 64.91
CA SER A 625 -25.68 -33.48 65.82
C SER A 625 -24.75 -32.56 66.66
N GLY A 626 -25.25 -31.41 67.16
CA GLY A 626 -24.60 -30.56 68.19
C GLY A 626 -25.15 -29.11 68.18
N THR A 627 -26.01 -28.68 69.11
CA THR A 627 -25.73 -28.08 70.46
C THR A 627 -24.91 -26.79 70.42
N SER A 628 -25.36 -25.61 70.90
CA SER A 628 -26.66 -25.11 71.45
C SER A 628 -26.61 -23.54 71.45
N SER A 629 -27.48 -22.68 72.02
CA SER A 629 -28.58 -22.75 73.01
C SER A 629 -29.61 -21.60 72.85
N ASP A 630 -30.68 -21.64 73.67
CA ASP A 630 -31.43 -20.54 74.34
C ASP A 630 -31.96 -19.25 73.63
N ASN A 631 -33.30 -19.17 73.61
CA ASN A 631 -34.17 -18.03 74.03
C ASN A 631 -34.07 -16.64 73.34
N SER A 632 -35.16 -15.98 72.90
CA SER A 632 -36.60 -16.28 73.03
C SER A 632 -37.53 -15.33 72.21
N LYS A 633 -38.77 -15.78 71.95
CA LYS A 633 -40.03 -15.02 71.68
C LYS A 633 -40.12 -13.94 70.57
N GLY A 634 -41.10 -14.15 69.67
CA GLY A 634 -41.69 -13.12 68.78
C GLY A 634 -41.06 -13.04 67.38
N GLY A 635 -41.78 -12.67 66.32
CA GLY A 635 -43.23 -12.46 66.19
C GLY A 635 -43.61 -11.47 65.08
N LEU A 636 -44.35 -11.94 64.07
CA LEU A 636 -45.01 -11.19 62.97
C LEU A 636 -44.11 -10.49 61.91
N ASP A 637 -44.28 -11.00 60.68
CA ASP A 637 -44.63 -10.29 59.44
C ASP A 637 -43.73 -9.21 58.79
N THR A 638 -43.89 -9.13 57.47
CA THR A 638 -43.00 -8.45 56.52
C THR A 638 -43.19 -6.95 56.40
N SER A 639 -42.07 -6.24 56.49
CA SER A 639 -41.83 -4.90 55.94
C SER A 639 -41.92 -4.89 54.40
N CYS A 640 -42.11 -3.77 53.69
CA CYS A 640 -42.39 -2.38 54.07
C CYS A 640 -42.98 -1.62 52.85
N ALA A 641 -43.55 -0.43 53.05
CA ALA A 641 -43.95 0.46 51.94
C ALA A 641 -43.97 1.96 52.31
N SER A 642 -43.71 2.81 51.29
CA SER A 642 -43.98 4.26 51.20
C SER A 642 -43.10 5.26 51.99
N GLY A 643 -42.95 6.47 51.42
CA GLY A 643 -42.28 7.64 52.01
C GLY A 643 -40.80 7.84 51.62
N MET A 644 -40.26 9.06 51.48
CA MET A 644 -40.93 10.38 51.51
C MET A 644 -40.04 11.53 50.96
N THR A 645 -40.65 12.50 50.26
CA THR A 645 -40.22 13.91 50.06
C THR A 645 -38.92 14.30 49.33
N GLN A 646 -38.93 15.55 48.88
CA GLN A 646 -37.93 16.31 48.11
C GLN A 646 -37.79 17.70 48.77
N LEU A 647 -36.59 18.30 48.77
CA LEU A 647 -36.36 19.70 49.15
C LEU A 647 -35.07 20.23 48.51
N ASP A 648 -35.07 21.51 48.13
CA ASP A 648 -33.99 22.17 47.38
C ASP A 648 -32.86 22.71 48.28
N LEU A 649 -31.66 22.87 47.69
CA LEU A 649 -30.73 23.91 48.10
C LEU A 649 -29.80 24.31 46.94
N VAL A 650 -29.65 25.63 46.73
CA VAL A 650 -28.80 26.22 45.69
C VAL A 650 -27.41 26.50 46.28
N SER A 651 -26.36 26.23 45.51
CA SER A 651 -25.07 26.92 45.68
C SER A 651 -24.45 27.25 44.32
N SER A 652 -23.68 28.34 44.29
CA SER A 652 -22.95 28.83 43.11
C SER A 652 -21.46 28.64 43.32
N ASN A 653 -20.67 28.65 42.25
CA ASN A 653 -19.41 29.39 42.28
C ASN A 653 -18.92 29.78 40.87
N ARG A 654 -18.23 30.92 40.82
CA ARG A 654 -17.39 31.43 39.73
C ARG A 654 -16.00 31.73 40.33
N PHE A 655 -15.05 32.12 39.47
CA PHE A 655 -13.81 32.85 39.83
C PHE A 655 -12.76 32.02 40.61
N ALA A 656 -11.46 32.33 40.56
CA ALA A 656 -10.70 33.28 39.73
C ALA A 656 -9.23 32.82 39.58
N VAL A 657 -8.44 33.58 38.79
CA VAL A 657 -6.97 33.62 38.80
C VAL A 657 -6.46 34.27 40.09
N LEU A 658 -5.26 33.87 40.55
CA LEU A 658 -4.19 34.62 41.28
C LEU A 658 -3.14 33.54 41.72
N GLU A 659 -1.88 33.59 41.27
CA GLU A 659 -0.70 34.29 41.85
C GLU A 659 -0.04 33.58 43.06
N ASP A 660 1.30 33.53 43.07
CA ASP A 660 2.16 32.88 44.08
C ASP A 660 2.21 33.65 45.42
N PRO A 661 2.66 33.00 46.52
CA PRO A 661 3.81 33.56 47.23
C PRO A 661 4.85 32.54 47.76
N GLU A 662 5.88 33.09 48.39
CA GLU A 662 7.23 32.54 48.62
C GLU A 662 7.44 31.57 49.82
N GLN A 663 8.55 30.82 49.73
CA GLN A 663 9.54 30.43 50.76
C GLN A 663 9.14 29.97 52.19
N GLU A 664 9.73 28.84 52.62
CA GLU A 664 10.43 28.73 53.92
C GLU A 664 11.55 27.64 53.87
N GLU A 665 12.48 27.60 54.83
CA GLU A 665 13.81 26.96 54.72
C GLU A 665 14.08 25.66 55.53
N ALA A 666 15.26 25.06 55.27
CA ALA A 666 16.17 24.34 56.19
C ALA A 666 15.89 22.85 56.51
N LYS A 667 16.84 21.92 56.32
CA LYS A 667 18.20 21.89 56.92
C LYS A 667 19.19 20.95 56.19
N MET A 668 20.49 21.25 56.32
CA MET A 668 21.62 20.31 56.11
C MET A 668 21.99 19.57 57.42
N PRO A 669 22.94 18.62 57.34
CA PRO A 669 24.23 18.89 58.00
C PRO A 669 25.48 18.54 57.15
N ASP A 670 26.53 19.36 57.30
CA ASP A 670 27.92 19.06 57.73
C ASP A 670 28.53 17.66 57.46
N LEU A 671 29.84 17.48 57.21
CA LEU A 671 31.02 18.36 57.00
C LEU A 671 32.17 17.47 56.46
N ASP A 672 33.18 17.98 55.72
CA ASP A 672 34.59 18.06 56.21
C ASP A 672 35.68 18.51 55.18
N THR A 673 36.58 19.35 55.67
CA THR A 673 38.03 19.53 55.33
C THR A 673 38.57 19.99 53.95
N ALA A 674 39.50 20.96 54.06
CA ALA A 674 40.81 21.09 53.38
C ALA A 674 40.96 21.82 52.01
N GLU A 675 41.09 23.14 52.11
CA GLU A 675 42.05 24.00 51.35
C GLU A 675 43.54 23.67 51.73
N PRO A 676 44.64 24.34 51.25
CA PRO A 676 44.72 25.65 50.56
C PRO A 676 45.80 25.87 49.46
N LYS A 677 45.81 27.13 48.98
CA LYS A 677 46.89 27.93 48.33
C LYS A 677 46.87 28.12 46.81
N GLU A 678 47.30 29.25 46.25
CA GLU A 678 47.29 30.71 46.61
C GLU A 678 48.13 31.44 45.54
N ILE A 679 47.69 32.63 45.07
CA ILE A 679 48.53 33.80 44.66
C ILE A 679 49.50 33.61 43.45
N ALA A 680 49.87 34.58 42.58
CA ALA A 680 49.36 35.85 42.02
C ALA A 680 50.44 36.31 40.96
N GLN A 681 50.47 37.45 40.25
CA GLN A 681 49.63 38.63 39.95
C GLN A 681 50.25 39.38 38.73
N ASP A 682 49.53 40.32 38.10
CA ASP A 682 50.05 41.55 37.40
C ASP A 682 51.04 41.42 36.19
N GLU A 683 51.17 42.36 35.23
CA GLU A 683 50.36 43.51 34.78
C GLU A 683 50.78 43.98 33.35
N CYS A 684 49.94 44.80 32.68
CA CYS A 684 50.31 45.86 31.71
C CYS A 684 51.01 45.47 30.35
N LEU A 685 50.96 46.25 29.25
CA LEU A 685 50.35 47.57 28.92
C LEU A 685 50.20 47.76 27.38
N GLY A 686 49.20 48.52 26.90
CA GLY A 686 49.37 49.44 25.74
C GLY A 686 48.53 49.28 24.45
N ASN A 687 47.42 50.05 24.34
CA ASN A 687 47.04 51.04 23.28
C ASN A 687 47.14 50.69 21.75
N LYS A 688 46.25 51.17 20.84
CA LYS A 688 45.26 52.30 20.89
C LYS A 688 44.24 52.31 19.71
N ALA A 689 43.12 53.04 19.88
CA ALA A 689 42.26 53.76 18.87
C ALA A 689 41.51 52.95 17.76
N GLU A 690 40.17 53.02 17.58
CA GLU A 690 39.22 54.12 17.17
C GLU A 690 39.29 54.45 15.65
N GLU A 691 38.22 54.62 14.84
CA GLU A 691 36.74 54.39 14.85
C GLU A 691 36.28 54.11 13.37
N GLY A 692 35.02 54.08 12.86
CA GLY A 692 33.70 54.46 13.40
C GLY A 692 32.49 54.41 12.42
N VAL A 693 31.36 55.02 12.85
CA VAL A 693 30.13 55.52 12.14
C VAL A 693 29.99 55.24 10.60
N VAL A 694 29.00 54.54 9.99
CA VAL A 694 27.50 54.39 10.06
C VAL A 694 26.69 55.19 9.00
N LYS A 695 25.76 54.49 8.32
CA LYS A 695 24.47 54.88 7.63
C LYS A 695 24.34 55.17 6.10
N GLU A 696 23.40 54.40 5.50
CA GLU A 696 22.30 54.78 4.56
C GLU A 696 22.52 55.25 3.09
N ARG A 697 21.92 54.48 2.15
CA ARG A 697 20.89 54.83 1.12
C ARG A 697 21.12 54.55 -0.39
N THR A 698 19.98 54.20 -1.02
CA THR A 698 19.50 54.37 -2.42
C THR A 698 20.28 53.81 -3.62
N LEU A 699 19.68 52.79 -4.24
CA LEU A 699 19.08 52.81 -5.60
C LEU A 699 19.65 53.78 -6.65
N GLU A 700 20.02 53.24 -7.82
CA GLU A 700 19.37 53.64 -9.09
C GLU A 700 19.53 52.54 -10.17
N GLU A 701 18.76 52.64 -11.26
CA GLU A 701 18.68 51.69 -12.37
C GLU A 701 19.38 52.26 -13.63
N SER A 702 19.90 51.39 -14.52
CA SER A 702 19.92 51.68 -15.97
C SER A 702 20.29 50.45 -16.80
N ASP A 703 19.41 50.05 -17.72
CA ASP A 703 19.78 49.25 -18.90
C ASP A 703 20.66 50.06 -19.87
N LEU A 704 21.45 49.37 -20.69
CA LEU A 704 21.52 49.64 -22.15
C LEU A 704 22.31 48.54 -22.89
N ALA A 705 22.01 48.35 -24.17
CA ALA A 705 22.56 47.26 -24.99
C ALA A 705 23.11 47.75 -26.35
N HIS A 706 23.80 46.83 -27.03
CA HIS A 706 24.12 46.74 -28.47
C HIS A 706 25.54 47.03 -28.99
N ARG A 707 25.80 46.33 -30.11
CA ARG A 707 26.95 46.27 -31.03
C ARG A 707 28.20 45.55 -30.51
N SER A 708 28.75 44.48 -31.12
CA SER A 708 28.73 43.84 -32.47
C SER A 708 29.97 44.10 -33.31
N GLU A 709 30.30 43.13 -34.18
CA GLU A 709 31.44 43.09 -35.12
C GLU A 709 32.83 42.96 -34.45
N ASP A 710 33.82 42.28 -35.03
CA ASP A 710 33.84 41.06 -35.88
C ASP A 710 35.30 40.55 -35.95
N LEU A 711 35.50 39.27 -36.32
CA LEU A 711 36.61 38.79 -37.17
C LEU A 711 36.58 37.26 -37.34
N GLU A 712 36.55 36.79 -38.59
CA GLU A 712 36.81 35.40 -38.96
C GLU A 712 38.33 35.13 -39.01
N GLU A 713 38.73 33.86 -38.87
CA GLU A 713 39.56 33.27 -39.93
C GLU A 713 39.26 31.77 -40.12
N ARG A 714 39.24 31.32 -41.38
CA ARG A 714 38.99 29.94 -41.81
C ARG A 714 40.21 29.41 -42.57
N VAL A 715 40.55 28.14 -42.39
CA VAL A 715 41.21 27.35 -43.44
C VAL A 715 40.56 25.96 -43.51
N ASN A 716 40.14 25.56 -44.71
CA ASN A 716 39.64 24.21 -45.01
C ASN A 716 39.77 23.93 -46.52
N TYR A 717 40.60 22.95 -46.90
CA TYR A 717 40.68 22.28 -48.21
C TYR A 717 41.61 21.06 -48.04
N GLY A 718 41.38 19.90 -48.68
CA GLY A 718 40.27 19.50 -49.56
C GLY A 718 40.44 18.03 -50.01
N SER A 719 39.55 17.59 -50.93
CA SER A 719 39.59 16.42 -51.85
C SER A 719 40.65 15.31 -51.65
N ASP A 720 40.29 14.03 -51.59
CA ASP A 720 39.53 13.25 -52.59
C ASP A 720 38.49 12.27 -52.00
#